data_AF-A0A812X319-F1
#
_entry.id   AF-A0A812X319-F1
#
_cell.length_a   1.000
_cell.length_b   1.000
_cell.length_c   1.000
_cell.angle_alpha   90.00
_cell.angle_beta   90.00
_cell.angle_gamma   90.00
#
_symmetry.space_group_name_H-M   'P 1'
#
loop_
_entity.id
_entity.type
_entity.pdbx_description
1 polymer ?
#
loop_
_entity_poly.entity_id
_entity_poly.type
_entity_poly.pdbx_seq_one_letter_code
_entity_poly.pdbx_strand_id
1 'polypeptide(L)'
;MVDAPKLPEVTETSAVDFGDWLHCVENVMGDLSANSAEWWKGVIEDAMDYYKKYQEADQFGRLALKPEPSVDAVDPKWSRVDRRGASILLASTPEVVAARARTTLEILARLMIVYRPGSATEKLMLLRKVESPEPATTVQEAIVALRQWSRFYQRAKDLGLAIPDPSILLRSLEGMVKRPVSEHNDIAFRMNLIRYHLRVDFAPSEMNILAIHRAYLAEFEQLGYKRGNKVKDEPSGQTQARIRAPVQGVPVEQLIEDAQKLMKAFMEQKSGATHPLRAKTAGDIPAGLGSVSVTLAGETRVTMDQNRAGTILGDEGTQPIVPLGTLVKALGYEFVWDKRGCRLRHPTKKEVKVYRKSTCPEASICASKTYKEREWTDNVRDYMLPGTLEDGLRVVMGAPFMNHVPMEDQLKVAVDIPTTEQDAWKWMKSFPLNRSRRRQLWQAQQWTVHLFSGNGVKNDPLRDLPGLLEIDSKKGWDLKNEKIYGVLFWAAKEGRIKHVFGGPPGAIYSPLRFRQNGESGPRAVRSMHEPWGLKEGLGVEDEARVRNENQALFKMIWLWLCAEAAIENQESGGDPKLCMPEGPHRDACVSVWSTEFMRRFVEEMGMVKFHFEQGALGHVMRRPTCCLSNLGLGINGLKDSRCWTSKEDGQDVDQTIWPHGFRITLADAIHEWNNALNRVVVKKAMSKTEMVEWKAHVE
;
A
#
# COMPACT_ATOMS: atom_id res chain seq x y z
N MET A 1 18.74 45.15 38.18
CA MET A 1 19.47 43.99 38.70
C MET A 1 18.87 42.79 38.00
N VAL A 2 19.65 42.01 37.25
CA VAL A 2 19.14 40.81 36.59
C VAL A 2 19.36 39.68 37.60
N ASP A 3 18.29 39.25 38.24
CA ASP A 3 18.36 38.20 39.26
C ASP A 3 18.27 36.83 38.58
N ALA A 4 19.30 36.00 38.78
CA ALA A 4 19.28 34.61 38.34
C ALA A 4 18.30 33.79 39.20
N PRO A 5 17.65 32.76 38.63
CA PRO A 5 16.79 31.87 39.41
C PRO A 5 17.59 31.17 40.51
N LYS A 6 16.99 31.01 41.69
CA LYS A 6 17.64 30.28 42.80
C LYS A 6 17.75 28.79 42.46
N LEU A 7 18.94 28.22 42.64
CA LEU A 7 19.18 26.79 42.52
C LEU A 7 18.58 26.07 43.75
N PRO A 8 17.71 25.06 43.56
CA PRO A 8 17.15 24.26 44.65
C PRO A 8 18.25 23.56 45.46
N GLU A 9 17.96 23.20 46.71
CA GLU A 9 18.88 22.37 47.51
C GLU A 9 19.10 20.99 46.88
N VAL A 10 20.20 20.33 47.25
CA VAL A 10 20.56 19.02 46.70
C VAL A 10 19.53 17.97 47.13
N THR A 11 18.71 17.54 46.18
CA THR A 11 17.74 16.46 46.31
C THR A 11 18.12 15.26 45.43
N GLU A 12 17.32 14.22 45.46
CA GLU A 12 17.50 13.06 44.57
C GLU A 12 17.43 13.44 43.06
N THR A 13 16.70 14.50 42.70
CA THR A 13 16.55 14.96 41.31
C THR A 13 17.58 16.02 40.88
N SER A 14 18.52 16.37 41.78
CA SER A 14 19.47 17.48 41.63
C SER A 14 20.27 17.45 40.32
N ALA A 15 20.61 16.26 39.82
CA ALA A 15 21.43 16.08 38.63
C ALA A 15 20.74 16.52 37.33
N VAL A 16 19.40 16.48 37.32
CA VAL A 16 18.55 16.95 36.22
C VAL A 16 18.19 18.43 36.44
N ASP A 17 17.78 18.78 37.65
CA ASP A 17 17.36 20.13 38.00
C ASP A 17 18.48 21.17 37.78
N PHE A 18 19.73 20.77 38.03
CA PHE A 18 20.91 21.59 37.73
C PHE A 18 21.06 21.90 36.23
N GLY A 19 20.73 20.95 35.35
CA GLY A 19 20.81 21.15 33.90
C GLY A 19 19.79 22.17 33.39
N ASP A 20 18.57 22.13 33.92
CA ASP A 20 17.53 23.10 33.59
C ASP A 20 17.86 24.48 34.17
N TRP A 21 18.39 24.55 35.40
CA TRP A 21 18.88 25.79 35.99
C TRP A 21 20.00 26.42 35.16
N LEU A 22 20.96 25.62 34.69
CA LEU A 22 22.09 26.10 33.86
C LEU A 22 21.61 26.77 32.56
N HIS A 23 20.57 26.22 31.91
CA HIS A 23 19.94 26.83 30.73
C HIS A 23 19.25 28.15 31.05
N CYS A 24 18.60 28.26 32.22
CA CYS A 24 17.98 29.52 32.62
C CYS A 24 19.03 30.60 32.93
N VAL A 25 20.16 30.21 33.54
CA VAL A 25 21.27 31.10 33.88
C VAL A 25 22.03 31.55 32.63
N GLU A 26 22.10 30.75 31.56
CA GLU A 26 22.74 31.11 30.30
C GLU A 26 22.21 32.44 29.73
N ASN A 27 20.89 32.64 29.74
CA ASN A 27 20.31 33.90 29.26
C ASN A 27 20.73 35.10 30.13
N VAL A 28 20.85 34.90 31.44
CA VAL A 28 21.27 35.95 32.39
C VAL A 28 22.75 36.29 32.21
N MET A 29 23.57 35.26 31.99
CA MET A 29 25.03 35.40 31.83
C MET A 29 25.40 35.94 30.45
N GLY A 30 24.63 35.58 29.42
CA GLY A 30 24.78 36.08 28.06
C GLY A 30 24.52 37.58 27.94
N ASP A 31 23.69 38.15 28.81
CA ASP A 31 23.25 39.57 28.78
C ASP A 31 24.05 40.50 29.72
N LEU A 32 25.19 40.05 30.26
CA LEU A 32 26.02 40.87 31.16
C LEU A 32 26.77 42.01 30.44
N SER A 33 27.09 41.82 29.16
CA SER A 33 27.80 42.75 28.26
C SER A 33 27.58 42.37 26.79
N ALA A 34 28.02 43.20 25.84
CA ALA A 34 27.84 42.93 24.41
C ALA A 34 28.43 41.59 23.92
N ASN A 35 29.50 41.11 24.55
CA ASN A 35 30.18 39.87 24.16
C ASN A 35 30.17 38.81 25.30
N SER A 36 29.33 38.95 26.33
CA SER A 36 29.36 38.02 27.47
C SER A 36 28.85 36.63 27.12
N ALA A 37 28.05 36.48 26.04
CA ALA A 37 27.64 35.17 25.55
C ALA A 37 28.83 34.32 25.07
N GLU A 38 29.82 34.95 24.43
CA GLU A 38 31.05 34.27 23.99
C GLU A 38 31.89 33.83 25.17
N TRP A 39 32.06 34.71 26.17
CA TRP A 39 32.73 34.39 27.42
C TRP A 39 32.04 33.26 28.19
N TRP A 40 30.71 33.32 28.33
CA TRP A 40 29.93 32.30 29.05
C TRP A 40 30.08 30.93 28.40
N LYS A 41 30.06 30.88 27.07
CA LYS A 41 30.30 29.64 26.31
C LYS A 41 31.68 29.05 26.64
N GLY A 42 32.74 29.86 26.62
CA GLY A 42 34.09 29.41 26.98
C GLY A 42 34.18 28.90 28.43
N VAL A 43 33.56 29.60 29.39
CA VAL A 43 33.53 29.17 30.80
C VAL A 43 32.78 27.85 30.99
N ILE A 44 31.69 27.63 30.23
CA ILE A 44 30.94 26.37 30.25
C ILE A 44 31.76 25.22 29.66
N GLU A 45 32.46 25.45 28.54
CA GLU A 45 33.36 24.47 27.93
C GLU A 45 34.48 24.07 28.90
N ASP A 46 35.15 25.04 29.53
CA ASP A 46 36.18 24.80 30.54
C ASP A 46 35.63 24.01 31.76
N ALA A 47 34.42 24.35 32.22
CA ALA A 47 33.77 23.65 33.32
C ALA A 47 33.40 22.20 32.96
N MET A 48 32.91 21.96 31.74
CA MET A 48 32.59 20.62 31.23
C MET A 48 33.85 19.76 31.07
N ASP A 49 34.95 20.33 30.57
CA ASP A 49 36.24 19.64 30.43
C ASP A 49 36.84 19.26 31.77
N TYR A 50 36.81 20.19 32.74
CA TYR A 50 37.20 19.88 34.12
C TYR A 50 36.34 18.76 34.72
N TYR A 51 35.02 18.86 34.55
CA TYR A 51 34.08 17.88 35.07
C TYR A 51 34.30 16.49 34.46
N LYS A 52 34.59 16.40 33.16
CA LYS A 52 34.94 15.15 32.50
C LYS A 52 36.20 14.51 33.11
N LYS A 53 37.28 15.29 33.27
CA LYS A 53 38.51 14.85 33.95
C LYS A 53 38.23 14.38 35.38
N TYR A 54 37.34 15.07 36.09
CA TYR A 54 36.92 14.70 37.44
C TYR A 54 36.18 13.36 37.49
N GLN A 55 35.31 13.08 36.51
CA GLN A 55 34.58 11.81 36.42
C GLN A 55 35.51 10.62 36.12
N GLU A 56 36.52 10.82 35.29
CA GLU A 56 37.50 9.79 34.89
C GLU A 56 38.56 9.52 35.98
N ALA A 57 38.82 10.50 36.86
CA ALA A 57 39.81 10.37 37.93
C ALA A 57 39.35 9.46 39.09
N ASP A 58 40.32 8.77 39.68
CA ASP A 58 40.17 7.98 40.90
C ASP A 58 40.04 8.88 42.15
N GLN A 59 39.71 8.29 43.31
CA GLN A 59 39.46 9.07 44.54
C GLN A 59 40.63 9.98 44.93
N PHE A 60 41.87 9.55 44.66
CA PHE A 60 43.07 10.34 44.94
C PHE A 60 43.35 11.37 43.85
N GLY A 61 43.20 11.02 42.56
CA GLY A 61 43.34 11.95 41.45
C GLY A 61 42.37 13.13 41.52
N ARG A 62 41.14 12.91 42.00
CA ARG A 62 40.13 13.97 42.22
C ARG A 62 40.60 15.06 43.19
N LEU A 63 41.41 14.74 44.19
CA LEU A 63 41.93 15.71 45.16
C LEU A 63 42.99 16.64 44.54
N ALA A 64 43.67 16.20 43.48
CA ALA A 64 44.70 16.96 42.78
C ALA A 64 44.15 17.86 41.66
N LEU A 65 42.91 17.62 41.20
CA LEU A 65 42.30 18.35 40.09
C LEU A 65 41.80 19.75 40.51
N LYS A 66 42.20 20.77 39.76
CA LYS A 66 41.67 22.14 39.87
C LYS A 66 41.11 22.60 38.52
N PRO A 67 40.03 23.40 38.51
CA PRO A 67 39.51 23.96 37.28
C PRO A 67 40.48 25.05 36.80
N GLU A 68 40.99 24.89 35.58
CA GLU A 68 41.90 25.84 34.94
C GLU A 68 41.19 26.45 33.73
N PRO A 69 41.08 27.79 33.65
CA PRO A 69 40.46 28.46 32.51
C PRO A 69 41.33 28.35 31.25
N SER A 70 40.69 28.25 30.09
CA SER A 70 41.35 28.32 28.78
C SER A 70 42.00 29.69 28.53
N VAL A 71 42.96 29.74 27.61
CA VAL A 71 43.74 30.96 27.28
C VAL A 71 42.82 32.12 26.88
N ASP A 72 41.69 31.84 26.22
CA ASP A 72 40.71 32.84 25.79
C ASP A 72 39.82 33.35 26.93
N ALA A 73 39.58 32.53 27.96
CA ALA A 73 38.82 32.89 29.15
C ALA A 73 39.64 33.70 30.17
N VAL A 74 40.98 33.64 30.10
CA VAL A 74 41.92 34.40 30.95
C VAL A 74 42.15 35.85 30.45
N ASP A 75 41.66 36.20 29.27
CA ASP A 75 41.82 37.54 28.70
C ASP A 75 41.35 38.63 29.70
N PRO A 76 42.20 39.63 30.04
CA PRO A 76 41.87 40.71 30.97
C PRO A 76 40.55 41.42 30.67
N LYS A 77 40.09 41.42 29.41
CA LYS A 77 38.81 42.01 28.99
C LYS A 77 37.60 41.37 29.69
N TRP A 78 37.70 40.11 30.11
CA TRP A 78 36.62 39.36 30.77
C TRP A 78 36.58 39.51 32.29
N SER A 79 37.63 40.06 32.90
CA SER A 79 37.76 40.16 34.37
C SER A 79 36.57 40.83 35.08
N ARG A 80 35.98 41.86 34.45
CA ARG A 80 34.81 42.56 34.99
C ARG A 80 33.52 41.74 34.84
N VAL A 81 33.39 41.02 33.73
CA VAL A 81 32.23 40.15 33.46
C VAL A 81 32.27 38.95 34.41
N ASP A 82 33.44 38.35 34.62
CA ASP A 82 33.64 37.23 35.55
C ASP A 82 33.30 37.60 36.99
N ARG A 83 33.77 38.74 37.51
CA ARG A 83 33.39 39.18 38.88
C ARG A 83 31.87 39.35 39.04
N ARG A 84 31.20 39.86 38.00
CA ARG A 84 29.75 40.07 38.01
C ARG A 84 29.01 38.74 37.90
N GLY A 85 29.45 37.85 37.03
CA GLY A 85 28.92 36.48 36.89
C GLY A 85 29.07 35.68 38.19
N ALA A 86 30.27 35.68 38.79
CA ALA A 86 30.53 35.05 40.07
C ALA A 86 29.61 35.58 41.18
N SER A 87 29.39 36.89 41.26
CA SER A 87 28.46 37.47 42.24
C SER A 87 27.01 37.03 42.02
N ILE A 88 26.56 36.91 40.76
CA ILE A 88 25.20 36.43 40.44
C ILE A 88 25.05 34.95 40.76
N LEU A 89 26.05 34.12 40.46
CA LEU A 89 26.07 32.70 40.81
C LEU A 89 26.08 32.49 42.33
N LEU A 90 26.88 33.25 43.08
CA LEU A 90 26.91 33.18 44.54
C LEU A 90 25.56 33.56 45.16
N ALA A 91 24.88 34.56 44.62
CA ALA A 91 23.57 34.98 45.11
C ALA A 91 22.44 34.00 44.77
N SER A 92 22.61 33.18 43.74
CA SER A 92 21.61 32.20 43.26
C SER A 92 21.86 30.77 43.75
N THR A 93 22.94 30.51 44.47
CA THR A 93 23.31 29.15 44.93
C THR A 93 23.40 29.05 46.45
N PRO A 94 23.19 27.87 47.06
CA PRO A 94 23.30 27.70 48.50
C PRO A 94 24.73 27.98 49.01
N GLU A 95 24.87 28.78 50.08
CA GLU A 95 26.17 29.23 50.63
C GLU A 95 27.14 28.08 50.92
N VAL A 96 26.62 26.92 51.33
CA VAL A 96 27.40 25.73 51.70
C VAL A 96 28.18 25.16 50.51
N VAL A 97 27.72 25.39 49.28
CA VAL A 97 28.30 24.79 48.06
C VAL A 97 29.37 25.69 47.43
N ALA A 98 29.24 27.01 47.57
CA ALA A 98 30.13 27.98 46.94
C ALA A 98 31.24 28.54 47.86
N ALA A 99 31.33 28.04 49.10
CA ALA A 99 32.33 28.47 50.06
C ALA A 99 33.77 28.35 49.50
N ARG A 100 34.51 29.48 49.42
CA ARG A 100 35.90 29.59 48.96
C ARG A 100 36.13 29.59 47.43
N ALA A 101 35.10 29.61 46.59
CA ALA A 101 35.26 29.84 45.15
C ALA A 101 35.24 31.34 44.83
N ARG A 102 36.12 31.80 43.92
CA ARG A 102 36.32 33.23 43.61
C ARG A 102 35.99 33.59 42.16
N THR A 103 35.99 32.63 41.25
CA THR A 103 35.70 32.83 39.82
C THR A 103 34.41 32.11 39.42
N THR A 104 33.82 32.54 38.29
CA THR A 104 32.61 31.90 37.75
C THR A 104 32.86 30.42 37.44
N LEU A 105 34.03 30.12 36.87
CA LEU A 105 34.48 28.75 36.55
C LEU A 105 34.59 27.87 37.81
N GLU A 106 35.22 28.36 38.88
CA GLU A 106 35.35 27.60 40.13
C GLU A 106 33.99 27.29 40.76
N ILE A 107 33.06 28.24 40.71
CA ILE A 107 31.69 28.06 41.22
C ILE A 107 30.98 26.99 40.40
N LEU A 108 30.99 27.10 39.07
CA LEU A 108 30.34 26.14 38.16
C LEU A 108 30.93 24.73 38.28
N ALA A 109 32.25 24.60 38.31
CA ALA A 109 32.95 23.33 38.49
C ALA A 109 32.52 22.62 39.79
N ARG A 110 32.41 23.38 40.89
CA ARG A 110 31.93 22.83 42.17
C ARG A 110 30.46 22.44 42.13
N LEU A 111 29.61 23.28 41.54
CA LEU A 111 28.18 22.96 41.38
C LEU A 111 28.00 21.68 40.55
N MET A 112 28.76 21.51 39.47
CA MET A 112 28.74 20.28 38.68
C MET A 112 29.14 19.05 39.49
N ILE A 113 30.17 19.13 40.34
CA ILE A 113 30.56 18.02 41.21
C ILE A 113 29.48 17.70 42.25
N VAL A 114 28.89 18.71 42.87
CA VAL A 114 27.91 18.52 43.96
C VAL A 114 26.57 18.04 43.45
N TYR A 115 26.05 18.63 42.36
CA TYR A 115 24.73 18.31 41.82
C TYR A 115 24.76 17.12 40.86
N ARG A 116 25.91 16.84 40.24
CA ARG A 116 26.11 15.75 39.28
C ARG A 116 27.35 14.92 39.69
N PRO A 117 27.39 14.23 40.83
CA PRO A 117 28.60 13.57 41.32
C PRO A 117 29.13 12.40 40.45
N GLY A 118 28.34 11.85 39.53
CA GLY A 118 28.65 10.67 38.72
C GLY A 118 28.87 9.39 39.54
N SER A 119 28.44 9.38 40.80
CA SER A 119 28.70 8.31 41.76
C SER A 119 27.93 7.03 41.39
N ALA A 120 28.35 5.87 41.92
CA ALA A 120 27.61 4.62 41.75
C ALA A 120 26.15 4.74 42.24
N THR A 121 25.93 5.51 43.31
CA THR A 121 24.61 5.82 43.85
C THR A 121 23.75 6.63 42.88
N GLU A 122 24.31 7.67 42.25
CA GLU A 122 23.60 8.45 41.21
C GLU A 122 23.25 7.55 40.01
N LYS A 123 24.22 6.77 39.53
CA LYS A 123 24.04 5.87 38.38
C LYS A 123 22.91 4.85 38.61
N LEU A 124 22.88 4.23 39.80
CA LEU A 124 21.81 3.31 40.18
C LEU A 124 20.45 4.01 40.28
N MET A 125 20.42 5.22 40.85
CA MET A 125 19.20 6.00 40.99
C MET A 125 18.62 6.41 39.62
N LEU A 126 19.47 6.84 38.68
CA LEU A 126 19.07 7.19 37.32
C LEU A 126 18.41 6.01 36.60
N LEU A 127 19.04 4.83 36.65
CA LEU A 127 18.47 3.61 36.06
C LEU A 127 17.13 3.28 36.70
N ARG A 128 17.03 3.33 38.03
CA ARG A 128 15.78 3.06 38.75
C ARG A 128 14.65 4.02 38.33
N LYS A 129 14.93 5.32 38.17
CA LYS A 129 13.93 6.31 37.73
C LYS A 129 13.55 6.17 36.25
N VAL A 130 14.41 5.60 35.41
CA VAL A 130 14.12 5.29 34.00
C VAL A 130 13.31 3.98 33.85
N GLU A 131 13.63 2.96 34.63
CA GLU A 131 12.98 1.63 34.62
C GLU A 131 11.63 1.61 35.34
N SER A 132 11.54 2.30 36.48
CA SER A 132 10.38 2.26 37.37
C SER A 132 10.02 3.66 37.89
N PRO A 133 9.56 4.56 37.00
CA PRO A 133 9.09 5.88 37.40
C PRO A 133 7.82 5.77 38.25
N GLU A 134 7.61 6.78 39.10
CA GLU A 134 6.41 6.87 39.94
C GLU A 134 5.17 7.16 39.07
N PRO A 135 4.03 6.49 39.33
CA PRO A 135 2.82 6.68 38.54
C PRO A 135 2.22 8.06 38.82
N ALA A 136 1.97 8.83 37.75
CA ALA A 136 1.28 10.09 37.84
C ALA A 136 -0.22 9.87 38.15
N THR A 137 -0.79 10.71 39.01
CA THR A 137 -2.23 10.66 39.31
C THR A 137 -3.02 11.66 38.48
N THR A 138 -2.43 12.82 38.20
CA THR A 138 -3.06 13.88 37.41
C THR A 138 -2.36 14.07 36.06
N VAL A 139 -3.06 14.71 35.11
CA VAL A 139 -2.48 15.07 33.80
C VAL A 139 -1.29 16.03 33.96
N GLN A 140 -1.33 16.94 34.94
CA GLN A 140 -0.21 17.87 35.19
C GLN A 140 1.01 17.15 35.78
N GLU A 141 0.79 16.23 36.72
CA GLU A 141 1.87 15.36 37.22
C GLU A 141 2.47 14.52 36.09
N ALA A 142 1.64 14.02 35.16
CA ALA A 142 2.13 13.22 34.03
C ALA A 142 3.05 14.04 33.10
N ILE A 143 2.73 15.30 32.84
CA ILE A 143 3.59 16.20 32.04
C ILE A 143 4.94 16.40 32.72
N VAL A 144 4.93 16.70 34.03
CA VAL A 144 6.17 16.91 34.81
C VAL A 144 7.01 15.63 34.84
N ALA A 145 6.37 14.48 35.13
CA ALA A 145 7.03 13.19 35.20
C ALA A 145 7.62 12.76 33.85
N LEU A 146 6.90 12.95 32.74
CA LEU A 146 7.41 12.64 31.39
C LEU A 146 8.61 13.51 31.03
N ARG A 147 8.60 14.80 31.37
CA ARG A 147 9.75 15.69 31.16
C ARG A 147 10.95 15.22 31.98
N GLN A 148 10.76 14.97 33.28
CA GLN A 148 11.81 14.47 34.17
C GLN A 148 12.38 13.12 33.69
N TRP A 149 11.54 12.19 33.27
CA TRP A 149 11.97 10.90 32.73
C TRP A 149 12.89 11.07 31.51
N SER A 150 12.55 11.96 30.58
CA SER A 150 13.39 12.24 29.41
C SER A 150 14.76 12.80 29.81
N ARG A 151 14.84 13.55 30.90
CA ARG A 151 16.10 14.10 31.41
C ARG A 151 16.93 13.03 32.10
N PHE A 152 16.33 12.16 32.91
CA PHE A 152 17.04 11.02 33.50
C PHE A 152 17.56 10.07 32.43
N TYR A 153 16.76 9.83 31.40
CA TYR A 153 17.15 9.03 30.24
C TYR A 153 18.39 9.62 29.54
N GLN A 154 18.38 10.93 29.24
CA GLN A 154 19.56 11.58 28.63
C GLN A 154 20.77 11.59 29.55
N ARG A 155 20.59 11.84 30.85
CA ARG A 155 21.68 11.79 31.83
C ARG A 155 22.32 10.40 31.91
N ALA A 156 21.51 9.34 31.85
CA ALA A 156 22.02 7.97 31.83
C ALA A 156 22.86 7.70 30.57
N LYS A 157 22.44 8.25 29.41
CA LYS A 157 23.16 8.18 28.15
C LYS A 157 24.49 8.96 28.19
N ASP A 158 24.48 10.18 28.74
CA ASP A 158 25.68 11.01 28.93
C ASP A 158 26.74 10.31 29.81
N LEU A 159 26.29 9.56 30.83
CA LEU A 159 27.15 8.80 31.72
C LEU A 159 27.61 7.46 31.15
N GLY A 160 27.22 7.12 29.91
CA GLY A 160 27.56 5.86 29.25
C GLY A 160 26.97 4.63 29.93
N LEU A 161 25.84 4.76 30.63
CA LEU A 161 25.17 3.63 31.27
C LEU A 161 24.52 2.72 30.23
N ALA A 162 24.49 1.42 30.51
CA ALA A 162 23.72 0.48 29.71
C ALA A 162 22.23 0.77 29.91
N ILE A 163 21.59 1.31 28.86
CA ILE A 163 20.18 1.68 28.89
C ILE A 163 19.33 0.39 28.90
N PRO A 164 18.26 0.33 29.71
CA PRO A 164 17.35 -0.82 29.73
C PRO A 164 16.74 -1.12 28.35
N ASP A 165 16.38 -2.39 28.12
CA ASP A 165 15.75 -2.84 26.88
C ASP A 165 14.53 -1.98 26.51
N PRO A 166 14.31 -1.65 25.21
CA PRO A 166 13.18 -0.85 24.77
C PRO A 166 11.80 -1.34 25.28
N SER A 167 11.62 -2.63 25.52
CA SER A 167 10.37 -3.18 26.10
C SER A 167 10.21 -2.81 27.58
N ILE A 168 11.31 -2.68 28.32
CA ILE A 168 11.31 -2.19 29.71
C ILE A 168 10.96 -0.70 29.72
N LEU A 169 11.55 0.08 28.82
CA LEU A 169 11.25 1.51 28.68
C LEU A 169 9.78 1.77 28.29
N LEU A 170 9.21 0.92 27.42
CA LEU A 170 7.78 1.00 27.09
C LEU A 170 6.91 0.77 28.33
N ARG A 171 7.19 -0.29 29.09
CA ARG A 171 6.46 -0.60 30.34
C ARG A 171 6.62 0.51 31.38
N SER A 172 7.79 1.13 31.45
CA SER A 172 8.05 2.21 32.41
C SER A 172 7.22 3.46 32.09
N LEU A 173 7.16 3.88 30.81
CA LEU A 173 6.31 4.97 30.35
C LEU A 173 4.83 4.67 30.58
N GLU A 174 4.37 3.45 30.27
CA GLU A 174 2.97 3.05 30.45
C GLU A 174 2.56 3.00 31.92
N GLY A 175 3.44 2.49 32.79
CA GLY A 175 3.23 2.52 34.24
C GLY A 175 3.07 3.94 34.77
N MET A 176 3.87 4.87 34.25
CA MET A 176 3.85 6.29 34.65
C MET A 176 2.52 6.96 34.30
N VAL A 177 1.98 6.72 33.11
CA VAL A 177 0.81 7.46 32.58
C VAL A 177 -0.51 6.71 32.71
N LYS A 178 -0.51 5.48 33.24
CA LYS A 178 -1.65 4.55 33.28
C LYS A 178 -2.96 5.19 33.73
N ARG A 179 -2.94 5.92 34.85
CA ARG A 179 -4.14 6.53 35.45
C ARG A 179 -4.64 7.74 34.63
N PRO A 180 -3.82 8.74 34.30
CA PRO A 180 -4.19 9.83 33.40
C PRO A 180 -4.76 9.34 32.05
N VAL A 181 -4.21 8.26 31.49
CA VAL A 181 -4.72 7.64 30.26
C VAL A 181 -6.07 6.98 30.49
N SER A 182 -6.26 6.23 31.59
CA SER A 182 -7.54 5.56 31.87
C SER A 182 -8.70 6.54 32.12
N GLU A 183 -8.41 7.75 32.61
CA GLU A 183 -9.42 8.79 32.81
C GLU A 183 -9.81 9.50 31.51
N HIS A 184 -9.01 9.36 30.44
CA HIS A 184 -9.19 10.03 29.15
C HIS A 184 -9.13 9.03 28.00
N ASN A 185 -10.26 8.36 27.77
CA ASN A 185 -10.41 7.31 26.75
C ASN A 185 -10.03 7.76 25.33
N ASP A 186 -10.15 9.05 25.02
CA ASP A 186 -9.74 9.64 23.74
C ASP A 186 -8.22 9.72 23.56
N ILE A 187 -7.46 9.96 24.63
CA ILE A 187 -5.99 9.82 24.61
C ILE A 187 -5.62 8.36 24.52
N ALA A 188 -6.24 7.49 25.33
CA ALA A 188 -5.95 6.06 25.34
C ALA A 188 -6.08 5.46 23.93
N PHE A 189 -7.13 5.83 23.22
CA PHE A 189 -7.34 5.43 21.83
C PHE A 189 -6.24 5.93 20.90
N ARG A 190 -5.89 7.23 20.95
CA ARG A 190 -4.85 7.82 20.08
C ARG A 190 -3.45 7.27 20.38
N MET A 191 -3.15 7.02 21.64
CA MET A 191 -1.87 6.43 22.05
C MET A 191 -1.78 4.96 21.64
N ASN A 192 -2.86 4.19 21.75
CA ASN A 192 -2.92 2.81 21.22
C ASN A 192 -2.78 2.77 19.69
N LEU A 193 -3.28 3.78 18.99
CA LEU A 193 -3.08 3.93 17.54
C LEU A 193 -1.59 4.14 17.20
N ILE A 194 -0.94 5.09 17.87
CA ILE A 194 0.49 5.39 17.67
C ILE A 194 1.36 4.16 18.02
N ARG A 195 1.04 3.48 19.13
CA ARG A 195 1.69 2.24 19.57
C ARG A 195 1.66 1.16 18.48
N TYR A 196 0.50 0.96 17.85
CA TYR A 196 0.33 -0.01 16.76
C TYR A 196 1.14 0.37 15.50
N HIS A 197 1.14 1.65 15.11
CA HIS A 197 1.88 2.11 13.92
C HIS A 197 3.39 1.99 14.07
N LEU A 198 3.91 2.33 15.25
CA LEU A 198 5.33 2.19 15.57
C LEU A 198 5.73 0.73 15.83
N ARG A 199 4.76 -0.21 15.77
CA ARG A 199 4.94 -1.66 16.01
C ARG A 199 5.70 -1.97 17.30
N VAL A 200 5.59 -1.12 18.33
CA VAL A 200 6.40 -1.26 19.55
C VAL A 200 6.08 -2.54 20.33
N ASP A 201 4.90 -3.12 20.12
CA ASP A 201 4.51 -4.39 20.75
C ASP A 201 5.18 -5.62 20.12
N PHE A 202 5.60 -5.50 18.86
CA PHE A 202 6.18 -6.61 18.09
C PHE A 202 7.69 -6.43 17.88
N ALA A 203 8.14 -5.18 17.74
CA ALA A 203 9.54 -4.81 17.51
C ALA A 203 9.85 -3.48 18.21
N PRO A 204 9.97 -3.46 19.55
CA PRO A 204 10.29 -2.25 20.29
C PRO A 204 11.71 -1.79 19.96
N SER A 205 11.87 -0.49 19.67
CA SER A 205 13.15 0.14 19.38
C SER A 205 13.29 1.44 20.15
N GLU A 206 14.51 1.84 20.52
CA GLU A 206 14.79 3.09 21.25
C GLU A 206 14.11 4.30 20.57
N MET A 207 14.25 4.40 19.26
CA MET A 207 13.65 5.48 18.46
C MET A 207 12.13 5.52 18.58
N ASN A 208 11.47 4.36 18.52
CA ASN A 208 10.00 4.27 18.58
C ASN A 208 9.48 4.55 19.99
N ILE A 209 10.20 4.13 21.04
CA ILE A 209 9.83 4.45 22.43
C ILE A 209 9.94 5.95 22.71
N LEU A 210 10.99 6.60 22.23
CA LEU A 210 11.13 8.06 22.33
C LEU A 210 10.04 8.80 21.54
N ALA A 211 9.54 8.24 20.44
CA ALA A 211 8.39 8.79 19.72
C ALA A 211 7.10 8.65 20.53
N ILE A 212 6.87 7.52 21.21
CA ILE A 212 5.73 7.33 22.12
C ILE A 212 5.78 8.30 23.30
N HIS A 213 6.95 8.49 23.91
CA HIS A 213 7.16 9.48 24.97
C HIS A 213 6.72 10.89 24.52
N ARG A 214 7.19 11.35 23.36
CA ARG A 214 6.83 12.67 22.80
C ARG A 214 5.34 12.78 22.52
N ALA A 215 4.72 11.71 22.01
CA ALA A 215 3.28 11.67 21.76
C ALA A 215 2.47 11.78 23.06
N TYR A 216 2.82 11.05 24.11
CA TYR A 216 2.18 11.21 25.42
C TYR A 216 2.29 12.64 25.95
N LEU A 217 3.49 13.23 25.85
CA LEU A 217 3.73 14.59 26.32
C LEU A 217 2.85 15.61 25.56
N ALA A 218 2.80 15.52 24.23
CA ALA A 218 1.98 16.39 23.39
C ALA A 218 0.48 16.26 23.69
N GLU A 219 -0.01 15.04 23.88
CA GLU A 219 -1.41 14.78 24.21
C GLU A 219 -1.83 15.39 25.55
N PHE A 220 -1.01 15.18 26.58
CA PHE A 220 -1.29 15.74 27.90
C PHE A 220 -1.17 17.27 27.94
N GLU A 221 -0.21 17.86 27.23
CA GLU A 221 -0.07 19.33 27.12
C GLU A 221 -1.30 19.96 26.45
N GLN A 222 -1.82 19.36 25.38
CA GLN A 222 -3.05 19.83 24.72
C GLN A 222 -4.27 19.79 25.66
N LEU A 223 -4.36 18.81 26.54
CA LEU A 223 -5.42 18.71 27.54
C LEU A 223 -5.27 19.69 28.69
N GLY A 224 -4.04 19.91 29.14
CA GLY A 224 -3.71 20.94 30.12
C GLY A 224 -4.19 22.32 29.66
N TYR A 225 -4.02 22.64 28.38
CA TYR A 225 -4.49 23.90 27.78
C TYR A 225 -6.03 24.03 27.77
N LYS A 226 -6.77 22.94 27.51
CA LYS A 226 -8.24 22.94 27.47
C LYS A 226 -8.89 23.16 28.84
N ARG A 227 -8.23 22.79 29.93
CA ARG A 227 -8.71 23.06 31.31
C ARG A 227 -8.36 24.47 31.80
N GLY A 228 -7.27 25.07 31.33
CA GLY A 228 -6.85 26.43 31.70
C GLY A 228 -7.84 27.53 31.29
N ASN A 229 -8.65 27.31 30.25
CA ASN A 229 -9.67 28.25 29.78
C ASN A 229 -11.00 28.22 30.56
N LYS A 230 -11.06 27.58 31.74
CA LYS A 230 -12.18 27.69 32.67
C LYS A 230 -11.71 28.13 34.05
N VAL A 231 -11.22 29.37 34.17
CA VAL A 231 -11.14 30.08 35.45
C VAL A 231 -11.73 31.47 35.28
N LYS A 232 -12.60 31.85 36.23
CA LYS A 232 -13.36 33.08 36.34
C LYS A 232 -12.47 34.32 36.41
N ASP A 233 -12.94 35.41 35.81
CA ASP A 233 -12.44 36.78 35.98
C ASP A 233 -12.37 37.20 37.46
N GLU A 234 -11.17 37.52 37.94
CA GLU A 234 -10.93 38.57 38.93
C GLU A 234 -9.57 39.25 38.62
N PRO A 235 -9.41 40.57 38.88
CA PRO A 235 -8.25 41.32 38.42
C PRO A 235 -7.19 41.42 39.52
N SER A 236 -6.01 40.85 39.29
CA SER A 236 -4.80 41.31 39.98
C SER A 236 -3.58 41.05 39.11
N GLY A 237 -2.88 42.13 38.76
CA GLY A 237 -1.71 42.09 37.89
C GLY A 237 -0.52 41.37 38.53
N GLN A 238 0.19 40.60 37.70
CA GLN A 238 1.63 40.41 37.79
C GLN A 238 2.15 39.87 36.45
N THR A 239 3.21 40.51 35.98
CA THR A 239 3.90 40.31 34.72
C THR A 239 4.40 38.88 34.56
N GLN A 240 3.88 38.13 33.58
CA GLN A 240 4.56 36.92 33.07
C GLN A 240 5.07 37.17 31.65
N ALA A 241 6.37 36.96 31.52
CA ALA A 241 7.20 37.25 30.38
C ALA A 241 6.73 36.54 29.10
N ARG A 242 6.75 37.29 27.99
CA ARG A 242 6.67 36.76 26.63
C ARG A 242 7.85 35.82 26.39
N ILE A 243 7.59 34.52 26.31
CA ILE A 243 8.50 33.59 25.62
C ILE A 243 8.09 33.58 24.15
N ARG A 244 8.95 34.14 23.29
CA ARG A 244 8.89 34.02 21.83
C ARG A 244 10.14 33.27 21.37
N ALA A 245 9.97 32.07 20.84
CA ALA A 245 10.29 31.71 19.45
C ALA A 245 9.87 30.25 19.21
N PRO A 246 9.23 29.94 18.07
CA PRO A 246 8.83 28.59 17.73
C PRO A 246 10.06 27.83 17.22
N VAL A 247 10.32 26.66 17.78
CA VAL A 247 11.06 25.61 17.07
C VAL A 247 10.27 25.36 15.79
N GLN A 248 10.92 25.47 14.62
CA GLN A 248 10.29 25.26 13.31
C GLN A 248 9.64 23.87 13.26
N GLY A 249 8.35 23.84 13.59
CA GLY A 249 7.50 22.68 13.51
C GLY A 249 6.79 22.68 12.16
N VAL A 250 6.54 21.48 11.66
CA VAL A 250 5.56 21.21 10.61
C VAL A 250 4.23 21.90 11.00
N PRO A 251 3.59 22.68 10.10
CA PRO A 251 2.40 23.47 10.44
C PRO A 251 1.30 22.61 11.07
N VAL A 252 0.59 23.15 12.05
CA VAL A 252 -0.53 22.46 12.73
C VAL A 252 -1.62 22.09 11.72
N GLU A 253 -1.82 22.90 10.67
CA GLU A 253 -2.70 22.57 9.54
C GLU A 253 -2.24 21.31 8.80
N GLN A 254 -0.93 21.15 8.59
CA GLN A 254 -0.34 19.97 7.95
C GLN A 254 -0.49 18.73 8.84
N LEU A 255 -0.32 18.87 10.17
CA LEU A 255 -0.56 17.78 11.13
C LEU A 255 -2.03 17.38 11.21
N ILE A 256 -2.96 18.33 11.06
CA ILE A 256 -4.40 18.04 10.98
C ILE A 256 -4.74 17.34 9.67
N GLU A 257 -4.17 17.78 8.55
CA GLU A 257 -4.38 17.18 7.24
C GLU A 257 -3.76 15.76 7.16
N ASP A 258 -2.59 15.58 7.75
CA ASP A 258 -1.92 14.28 7.89
C ASP A 258 -2.67 13.38 8.87
N ALA A 259 -3.21 13.91 9.98
CA ALA A 259 -4.08 13.16 10.88
C ALA A 259 -5.42 12.78 10.23
N GLN A 260 -5.97 13.61 9.34
CA GLN A 260 -7.17 13.30 8.55
C GLN A 260 -6.88 12.25 7.48
N LYS A 261 -5.75 12.35 6.76
CA LYS A 261 -5.27 11.33 5.82
C LYS A 261 -4.97 10.00 6.53
N LEU A 262 -4.35 10.05 7.71
CA LEU A 262 -4.07 8.88 8.56
C LEU A 262 -5.33 8.30 9.19
N MET A 263 -6.32 9.09 9.59
CA MET A 263 -7.62 8.59 10.06
C MET A 263 -8.42 7.93 8.95
N LYS A 264 -8.39 8.50 7.73
CA LYS A 264 -8.97 7.90 6.54
C LYS A 264 -8.30 6.55 6.24
N ALA A 265 -6.97 6.50 6.23
CA ALA A 265 -6.20 5.27 6.07
C ALA A 265 -6.43 4.26 7.22
N PHE A 266 -6.57 4.72 8.47
CA PHE A 266 -6.81 3.89 9.66
C PHE A 266 -8.21 3.25 9.67
N MET A 267 -9.26 3.98 9.29
CA MET A 267 -10.64 3.46 9.22
C MET A 267 -10.84 2.52 8.02
N GLU A 268 -10.07 2.76 6.95
CA GLU A 268 -9.91 1.86 5.82
C GLU A 268 -9.17 0.55 6.16
N GLN A 269 -8.50 0.46 7.33
CA GLN A 269 -7.70 -0.67 7.79
C GLN A 269 -8.24 -1.36 9.07
N LYS A 270 -9.02 -0.67 9.93
CA LYS A 270 -9.54 -1.16 11.23
C LYS A 270 -11.05 -0.96 11.44
N SER A 271 -11.88 -1.09 10.42
CA SER A 271 -13.24 -1.58 10.68
C SER A 271 -13.09 -2.98 11.32
N GLY A 272 -13.50 -3.18 12.58
CA GLY A 272 -13.34 -4.46 13.28
C GLY A 272 -13.98 -5.66 12.55
N ALA A 273 -14.94 -5.38 11.66
CA ALA A 273 -15.35 -6.31 10.64
C ALA A 273 -14.40 -6.21 9.43
N THR A 274 -13.62 -7.26 9.19
CA THR A 274 -12.82 -7.43 7.96
C THR A 274 -13.66 -7.87 6.77
N HIS A 275 -14.80 -8.50 7.04
CA HIS A 275 -15.72 -9.02 6.05
C HIS A 275 -17.15 -8.56 6.36
N PRO A 276 -17.98 -8.28 5.34
CA PRO A 276 -19.42 -8.08 5.54
C PRO A 276 -20.08 -9.33 6.11
N LEU A 277 -21.20 -9.14 6.81
CA LEU A 277 -22.03 -10.21 7.37
C LEU A 277 -23.49 -9.95 6.98
N ARG A 278 -24.21 -10.98 6.51
CA ARG A 278 -25.67 -10.95 6.33
C ARG A 278 -26.31 -12.32 6.54
N ALA A 279 -27.63 -12.37 6.61
CA ALA A 279 -28.37 -13.64 6.62
C ALA A 279 -28.29 -14.36 5.26
N LYS A 280 -28.35 -15.70 5.28
CA LYS A 280 -28.49 -16.54 4.08
C LYS A 280 -29.77 -16.22 3.31
N THR A 281 -29.69 -16.28 1.99
CA THR A 281 -30.81 -16.07 1.05
C THR A 281 -30.96 -17.27 0.12
N ALA A 282 -32.09 -17.38 -0.58
CA ALA A 282 -32.36 -18.48 -1.52
C ALA A 282 -31.34 -18.59 -2.68
N GLY A 283 -30.52 -17.55 -2.93
CA GLY A 283 -29.46 -17.56 -3.95
C GLY A 283 -28.10 -18.08 -3.48
N ASP A 284 -27.91 -18.32 -2.18
CA ASP A 284 -26.62 -18.81 -1.64
C ASP A 284 -26.55 -20.35 -1.80
N ILE A 285 -25.96 -20.82 -2.90
CA ILE A 285 -25.91 -22.26 -3.25
C ILE A 285 -24.83 -22.98 -2.42
N PRO A 286 -25.14 -24.11 -1.74
CA PRO A 286 -24.20 -24.81 -0.84
C PRO A 286 -22.87 -25.23 -1.48
N ALA A 287 -22.86 -25.53 -2.78
CA ALA A 287 -21.68 -26.01 -3.49
C ALA A 287 -20.58 -24.95 -3.71
N GLY A 288 -20.87 -23.66 -3.51
CA GLY A 288 -19.95 -22.55 -3.75
C GLY A 288 -19.45 -21.83 -2.51
N LEU A 289 -19.77 -22.34 -1.31
CA LEU A 289 -19.45 -21.69 -0.03
C LEU A 289 -18.13 -22.22 0.54
N GLY A 290 -17.25 -21.29 0.94
CA GLY A 290 -16.08 -21.60 1.76
C GLY A 290 -16.41 -21.55 3.25
N SER A 291 -15.61 -22.20 4.09
CA SER A 291 -15.72 -22.06 5.55
C SER A 291 -14.64 -21.10 6.06
N VAL A 292 -15.03 -20.13 6.86
CA VAL A 292 -14.11 -19.14 7.47
C VAL A 292 -14.24 -19.15 8.98
N SER A 293 -13.10 -19.14 9.68
CA SER A 293 -13.06 -19.00 11.13
C SER A 293 -13.12 -17.52 11.51
N VAL A 294 -14.22 -17.09 12.10
CA VAL A 294 -14.45 -15.70 12.54
C VAL A 294 -14.27 -15.61 14.04
N THR A 295 -13.55 -14.59 14.53
CA THR A 295 -13.47 -14.33 15.97
C THR A 295 -14.57 -13.32 16.32
N LEU A 296 -15.59 -13.76 17.03
CA LEU A 296 -16.66 -12.89 17.52
C LEU A 296 -16.14 -12.00 18.66
N ALA A 297 -16.79 -10.86 18.87
CA ALA A 297 -16.45 -9.93 19.94
C ALA A 297 -16.62 -10.65 21.31
N GLY A 298 -15.49 -11.09 21.89
CA GLY A 298 -15.46 -11.98 23.07
C GLY A 298 -14.51 -13.18 22.95
N GLU A 299 -13.51 -13.12 22.04
CA GLU A 299 -12.46 -14.13 21.83
C GLU A 299 -12.92 -15.53 21.39
N THR A 300 -14.23 -15.71 21.14
CA THR A 300 -14.78 -16.98 20.69
C THR A 300 -14.62 -17.11 19.18
N ARG A 301 -13.91 -18.15 18.73
CA ARG A 301 -13.79 -18.49 17.31
C ARG A 301 -14.97 -19.36 16.90
N VAL A 302 -15.68 -18.92 15.86
CA VAL A 302 -16.82 -19.65 15.27
C VAL A 302 -16.55 -19.83 13.78
N THR A 303 -16.74 -21.04 13.29
CA THR A 303 -16.69 -21.33 11.85
C THR A 303 -18.02 -20.96 11.23
N MET A 304 -17.98 -20.10 10.20
CA MET A 304 -19.17 -19.65 9.47
C MET A 304 -18.97 -19.88 7.98
N ASP A 305 -20.07 -19.94 7.24
CA ASP A 305 -20.03 -20.04 5.79
C ASP A 305 -19.71 -18.66 5.19
N GLN A 306 -18.90 -18.64 4.14
CA GLN A 306 -18.48 -17.45 3.42
C GLN A 306 -18.71 -17.67 1.92
N ASN A 307 -19.27 -16.67 1.25
CA ASN A 307 -19.44 -16.71 -0.20
C ASN A 307 -18.18 -16.24 -0.94
N ARG A 308 -18.19 -16.33 -2.28
CA ARG A 308 -17.05 -15.98 -3.15
C ARG A 308 -16.61 -14.51 -3.04
N ALA A 309 -17.54 -13.60 -2.76
CA ALA A 309 -17.25 -12.18 -2.52
C ALA A 309 -16.64 -11.91 -1.14
N GLY A 310 -16.42 -12.94 -0.32
CA GLY A 310 -15.87 -12.82 1.01
C GLY A 310 -16.89 -12.39 2.08
N THR A 311 -18.19 -12.40 1.79
CA THR A 311 -19.24 -12.07 2.77
C THR A 311 -19.59 -13.29 3.61
N ILE A 312 -19.64 -13.10 4.93
CA ILE A 312 -19.99 -14.13 5.91
C ILE A 312 -21.51 -14.27 5.95
N LEU A 313 -21.98 -15.50 5.98
CA LEU A 313 -23.39 -15.85 5.96
C LEU A 313 -23.83 -16.41 7.32
N GLY A 314 -24.70 -15.67 8.00
CA GLY A 314 -25.30 -16.07 9.28
C GLY A 314 -26.71 -16.66 9.13
N ASP A 315 -27.25 -17.16 10.25
CA ASP A 315 -28.59 -17.75 10.33
C ASP A 315 -29.71 -16.71 10.18
N GLU A 316 -30.95 -17.19 10.02
CA GLU A 316 -32.14 -16.34 9.88
C GLU A 316 -32.26 -15.34 11.05
N GLY A 317 -32.33 -14.05 10.74
CA GLY A 317 -32.39 -12.97 11.73
C GLY A 317 -31.05 -12.30 12.08
N THR A 318 -29.94 -12.75 11.48
CA THR A 318 -28.62 -12.10 11.64
C THR A 318 -28.67 -10.64 11.19
N GLN A 319 -28.27 -9.72 12.07
CA GLN A 319 -28.17 -8.30 11.72
C GLN A 319 -27.03 -8.08 10.72
N PRO A 320 -27.28 -7.37 9.61
CA PRO A 320 -26.27 -7.16 8.59
C PRO A 320 -25.20 -6.17 9.07
N ILE A 321 -23.93 -6.53 8.89
CA ILE A 321 -22.76 -5.71 9.23
C ILE A 321 -22.01 -5.39 7.94
N VAL A 322 -21.77 -4.11 7.68
CA VAL A 322 -20.94 -3.65 6.56
C VAL A 322 -19.70 -2.95 7.11
N PRO A 323 -18.49 -3.41 6.76
CA PRO A 323 -17.27 -2.74 7.18
C PRO A 323 -17.22 -1.30 6.69
N LEU A 324 -16.78 -0.39 7.55
CA LEU A 324 -16.66 1.02 7.18
C LEU A 324 -15.63 1.23 6.05
N GLY A 325 -14.55 0.44 6.05
CA GLY A 325 -13.58 0.43 4.96
C GLY A 325 -14.20 0.07 3.62
N THR A 326 -15.19 -0.83 3.59
CA THR A 326 -15.93 -1.19 2.37
C THR A 326 -16.89 -0.07 1.93
N LEU A 327 -17.49 0.66 2.87
CA LEU A 327 -18.33 1.82 2.52
C LEU A 327 -17.54 2.95 1.85
N VAL A 328 -16.31 3.21 2.33
CA VAL A 328 -15.45 4.28 1.81
C VAL A 328 -14.74 3.85 0.53
N LYS A 329 -14.08 2.68 0.52
CA LYS A 329 -13.30 2.20 -0.63
C LYS A 329 -14.15 1.72 -1.78
N ALA A 330 -15.16 0.92 -1.47
CA ALA A 330 -15.98 0.27 -2.47
C ALA A 330 -17.16 1.17 -2.85
N LEU A 331 -17.96 1.66 -1.90
CA LEU A 331 -19.18 2.40 -2.24
C LEU A 331 -18.99 3.92 -2.42
N GLY A 332 -17.77 4.44 -2.38
CA GLY A 332 -17.48 5.85 -2.65
C GLY A 332 -18.10 6.84 -1.66
N TYR A 333 -18.45 6.39 -0.45
CA TYR A 333 -18.92 7.29 0.61
C TYR A 333 -17.74 8.07 1.20
N GLU A 334 -17.91 9.39 1.31
CA GLU A 334 -17.05 10.24 2.10
C GLU A 334 -17.49 10.21 3.56
N PHE A 335 -16.54 9.89 4.42
CA PHE A 335 -16.73 9.94 5.85
C PHE A 335 -16.32 11.32 6.37
N VAL A 336 -17.26 12.06 6.96
CA VAL A 336 -17.04 13.41 7.46
C VAL A 336 -17.23 13.45 8.97
N TRP A 337 -16.22 13.96 9.67
CA TRP A 337 -16.27 14.20 11.11
C TRP A 337 -16.19 15.69 11.40
N ASP A 338 -17.26 16.25 11.98
CA ASP A 338 -17.30 17.66 12.36
C ASP A 338 -17.74 17.86 13.82
N LYS A 339 -17.84 19.12 14.26
CA LYS A 339 -18.29 19.49 15.61
C LYS A 339 -19.70 18.96 15.96
N ARG A 340 -20.49 18.55 14.96
CA ARG A 340 -21.86 18.01 15.12
C ARG A 340 -21.90 16.48 15.07
N GLY A 341 -20.76 15.81 14.90
CA GLY A 341 -20.62 14.35 14.99
C GLY A 341 -20.20 13.67 13.69
N CYS A 342 -20.44 12.37 13.63
CA CYS A 342 -20.06 11.46 12.56
C CYS A 342 -21.14 11.39 11.47
N ARG A 343 -20.80 11.65 10.21
CA ARG A 343 -21.73 11.51 9.07
C ARG A 343 -21.08 10.83 7.89
N LEU A 344 -21.87 10.01 7.17
CA LEU A 344 -21.47 9.37 5.92
C LEU A 344 -22.18 10.08 4.76
N ARG A 345 -21.41 10.67 3.84
CA ARG A 345 -21.91 11.43 2.70
C ARG A 345 -21.60 10.67 1.42
N HIS A 346 -22.57 10.51 0.52
CA HIS A 346 -22.32 9.98 -0.82
C HIS A 346 -22.36 11.12 -1.84
N PRO A 347 -21.56 11.10 -2.91
CA PRO A 347 -21.57 12.16 -3.93
C PRO A 347 -22.95 12.40 -4.56
N THR A 348 -23.75 11.34 -4.70
CA THR A 348 -25.07 11.37 -5.38
C THR A 348 -26.26 10.90 -4.53
N LYS A 349 -26.04 10.38 -3.32
CA LYS A 349 -27.12 9.83 -2.46
C LYS A 349 -27.30 10.67 -1.20
N LYS A 350 -28.47 10.53 -0.55
CA LYS A 350 -28.77 11.21 0.72
C LYS A 350 -27.76 10.81 1.80
N GLU A 351 -27.39 11.80 2.61
CA GLU A 351 -26.49 11.65 3.76
C GLU A 351 -27.03 10.62 4.76
N VAL A 352 -26.18 9.67 5.16
CA VAL A 352 -26.50 8.61 6.10
C VAL A 352 -26.06 9.04 7.50
N LYS A 353 -27.02 9.12 8.42
CA LYS A 353 -26.74 9.37 9.84
C LYS A 353 -26.13 8.13 10.48
N VAL A 354 -25.03 8.34 11.19
CA VAL A 354 -24.35 7.33 12.00
C VAL A 354 -24.69 7.60 13.47
N TYR A 355 -25.16 6.58 14.18
CA TYR A 355 -25.44 6.64 15.61
C TYR A 355 -24.41 5.84 16.40
N ARG A 356 -24.15 6.25 17.65
CA ARG A 356 -23.26 5.53 18.56
C ARG A 356 -24.12 4.62 19.44
N LYS A 357 -23.92 3.31 19.35
CA LYS A 357 -24.44 2.34 20.31
C LYS A 357 -23.26 1.46 20.73
N SER A 358 -23.02 1.34 22.03
CA SER A 358 -21.93 0.51 22.61
C SER A 358 -20.58 0.59 21.89
N THR A 359 -19.87 1.72 22.02
CA THR A 359 -18.49 1.94 21.51
C THR A 359 -18.24 1.79 20.01
N CYS A 360 -19.21 1.32 19.21
CA CYS A 360 -19.11 1.17 17.76
C CYS A 360 -20.02 2.15 17.01
N PRO A 361 -19.57 2.75 15.89
CA PRO A 361 -20.43 3.55 15.02
C PRO A 361 -21.36 2.64 14.20
N GLU A 362 -22.66 2.77 14.39
CA GLU A 362 -23.69 2.05 13.64
C GLU A 362 -24.31 2.99 12.59
N ALA A 363 -24.31 2.57 11.33
CA ALA A 363 -25.05 3.27 10.28
C ALA A 363 -26.50 2.76 10.22
N SER A 364 -27.44 3.64 9.85
CA SER A 364 -28.83 3.23 9.59
C SER A 364 -28.91 2.05 8.62
N ILE A 365 -29.79 1.08 8.91
CA ILE A 365 -30.07 -0.14 8.12
C ILE A 365 -30.25 0.15 6.61
N CYS A 366 -30.64 1.38 6.24
CA CYS A 366 -30.73 1.82 4.85
C CYS A 366 -29.39 1.69 4.08
N ALA A 367 -28.24 1.90 4.72
CA ALA A 367 -26.92 1.73 4.08
C ALA A 367 -26.62 0.24 3.79
N SER A 368 -27.00 -0.65 4.71
CA SER A 368 -26.94 -2.11 4.51
C SER A 368 -27.86 -2.59 3.38
N LYS A 369 -29.09 -2.04 3.26
CA LYS A 369 -29.98 -2.36 2.13
C LYS A 369 -29.44 -1.91 0.76
N THR A 370 -28.52 -0.95 0.76
CA THR A 370 -27.86 -0.42 -0.45
C THR A 370 -26.53 -1.13 -0.73
N TYR A 371 -26.01 -1.89 0.23
CA TYR A 371 -24.80 -2.69 0.08
C TYR A 371 -25.11 -3.93 -0.78
N LYS A 372 -24.65 -3.91 -2.02
CA LYS A 372 -24.43 -5.12 -2.81
C LYS A 372 -23.01 -5.57 -2.51
N GLU A 373 -22.83 -6.85 -2.23
CA GLU A 373 -21.50 -7.46 -2.06
C GLU A 373 -20.66 -7.12 -3.29
N ARG A 374 -19.45 -6.63 -3.05
CA ARG A 374 -18.56 -6.22 -4.14
C ARG A 374 -17.54 -7.30 -4.41
N GLU A 375 -17.48 -7.74 -5.66
CA GLU A 375 -16.48 -8.69 -6.15
C GLU A 375 -15.21 -7.92 -6.53
N TRP A 376 -14.09 -8.63 -6.71
CA TRP A 376 -12.86 -7.99 -7.19
C TRP A 376 -13.06 -7.35 -8.59
N THR A 377 -14.02 -7.87 -9.37
CA THR A 377 -14.47 -7.32 -10.66
C THR A 377 -15.07 -5.92 -10.52
N ASP A 378 -15.63 -5.56 -9.36
CA ASP A 378 -16.07 -4.19 -9.09
C ASP A 378 -14.92 -3.21 -8.99
N ASN A 379 -13.71 -3.66 -8.59
CA ASN A 379 -12.54 -2.79 -8.60
C ASN A 379 -12.13 -2.44 -10.05
N VAL A 380 -12.33 -3.36 -11.00
CA VAL A 380 -12.14 -3.09 -12.43
C VAL A 380 -13.15 -2.05 -12.91
N ARG A 381 -14.43 -2.19 -12.53
CA ARG A 381 -15.47 -1.19 -12.83
C ARG A 381 -15.13 0.17 -12.25
N ASP A 382 -14.69 0.21 -11.00
CA ASP A 382 -14.29 1.43 -10.31
C ASP A 382 -13.08 2.08 -10.97
N TYR A 383 -12.10 1.32 -11.48
CA TYR A 383 -10.97 1.85 -12.26
C TYR A 383 -11.45 2.45 -13.59
N MET A 384 -12.40 1.80 -14.26
CA MET A 384 -12.91 2.26 -15.55
C MET A 384 -13.66 3.60 -15.44
N LEU A 385 -14.09 4.03 -14.26
CA LEU A 385 -14.74 5.33 -14.05
C LEU A 385 -13.75 6.53 -14.14
N PRO A 386 -12.70 6.66 -13.30
CA PRO A 386 -11.72 7.73 -13.38
C PRO A 386 -10.68 7.49 -14.48
N GLY A 387 -10.27 6.23 -14.71
CA GLY A 387 -9.31 5.83 -15.74
C GLY A 387 -7.86 6.27 -15.51
N THR A 388 -7.46 6.50 -14.25
CA THR A 388 -6.08 6.91 -13.92
C THR A 388 -5.13 5.72 -13.93
N LEU A 389 -3.86 5.95 -14.31
CA LEU A 389 -2.84 4.91 -14.30
C LEU A 389 -2.63 4.32 -12.89
N GLU A 390 -2.65 5.14 -11.84
CA GLU A 390 -2.45 4.68 -10.45
C GLU A 390 -3.54 3.71 -10.01
N ASP A 391 -4.81 4.04 -10.26
CA ASP A 391 -5.93 3.14 -9.97
C ASP A 391 -5.83 1.87 -10.81
N GLY A 392 -5.46 1.99 -12.09
CA GLY A 392 -5.27 0.85 -12.99
C GLY A 392 -4.20 -0.12 -12.48
N LEU A 393 -3.04 0.38 -12.08
CA LEU A 393 -1.97 -0.42 -11.50
C LEU A 393 -2.39 -1.08 -10.19
N ARG A 394 -3.10 -0.37 -9.32
CA ARG A 394 -3.64 -0.92 -8.07
C ARG A 394 -4.57 -2.10 -8.32
N VAL A 395 -5.46 -1.99 -9.33
CA VAL A 395 -6.42 -3.05 -9.67
C VAL A 395 -5.72 -4.23 -10.36
N VAL A 396 -4.75 -3.98 -11.25
CA VAL A 396 -3.91 -5.02 -11.85
C VAL A 396 -3.17 -5.83 -10.77
N MET A 397 -2.47 -5.15 -9.85
CA MET A 397 -1.71 -5.81 -8.79
C MET A 397 -2.62 -6.51 -7.77
N GLY A 398 -3.86 -6.03 -7.59
CA GLY A 398 -4.85 -6.62 -6.70
C GLY A 398 -5.65 -7.78 -7.29
N ALA A 399 -5.53 -8.05 -8.61
CA ALA A 399 -6.29 -9.09 -9.27
C ALA A 399 -5.79 -10.51 -8.85
N PRO A 400 -6.67 -11.44 -8.45
CA PRO A 400 -6.26 -12.75 -7.90
C PRO A 400 -5.33 -13.56 -8.81
N PHE A 401 -5.52 -13.48 -10.12
CA PHE A 401 -4.73 -14.19 -11.12
C PHE A 401 -3.39 -13.51 -11.47
N MET A 402 -3.20 -12.23 -11.13
CA MET A 402 -1.97 -11.48 -11.44
C MET A 402 -0.83 -11.72 -10.44
N ASN A 403 -1.13 -12.27 -9.25
CA ASN A 403 -0.14 -12.55 -8.20
C ASN A 403 1.06 -13.40 -8.66
N HIS A 404 0.86 -14.23 -9.68
CA HIS A 404 1.88 -15.14 -10.20
C HIS A 404 2.66 -14.59 -11.40
N VAL A 405 2.33 -13.38 -11.85
CA VAL A 405 2.97 -12.68 -12.98
C VAL A 405 4.14 -11.83 -12.46
N PRO A 406 5.30 -11.75 -13.14
CA PRO A 406 6.41 -10.89 -12.70
C PRO A 406 6.00 -9.42 -12.65
N MET A 407 6.45 -8.70 -11.62
CA MET A 407 6.08 -7.29 -11.39
C MET A 407 6.34 -6.39 -12.61
N GLU A 408 7.47 -6.58 -13.32
CA GLU A 408 7.80 -5.80 -14.53
C GLU A 408 6.72 -5.94 -15.61
N ASP A 409 6.15 -7.14 -15.77
CA ASP A 409 5.08 -7.38 -16.73
C ASP A 409 3.75 -6.80 -16.25
N GLN A 410 3.45 -6.87 -14.94
CA GLN A 410 2.24 -6.27 -14.34
C GLN A 410 2.18 -4.75 -14.58
N LEU A 411 3.31 -4.06 -14.42
CA LEU A 411 3.40 -2.60 -14.60
C LEU A 411 3.13 -2.15 -16.05
N LYS A 412 3.24 -3.05 -17.03
CA LYS A 412 3.02 -2.76 -18.47
C LYS A 412 1.61 -3.06 -18.94
N VAL A 413 0.74 -3.56 -18.06
CA VAL A 413 -0.65 -3.92 -18.37
C VAL A 413 -1.59 -2.71 -18.30
N ALA A 414 -1.38 -1.80 -17.35
CA ALA A 414 -2.16 -0.57 -17.27
C ALA A 414 -1.51 0.56 -18.09
N VAL A 415 -2.33 1.41 -18.70
CA VAL A 415 -1.89 2.65 -19.37
C VAL A 415 -2.87 3.77 -19.04
N ASP A 416 -2.47 5.01 -19.28
CA ASP A 416 -3.37 6.16 -19.16
C ASP A 416 -4.54 6.05 -20.15
N ILE A 417 -5.75 6.31 -19.64
CA ILE A 417 -6.96 6.40 -20.45
C ILE A 417 -7.22 7.87 -20.77
N PRO A 418 -7.45 8.24 -22.04
CA PRO A 418 -7.83 9.61 -22.37
C PRO A 418 -9.16 9.97 -21.68
N THR A 419 -9.16 11.09 -20.97
CA THR A 419 -10.27 11.53 -20.12
C THR A 419 -11.40 12.19 -20.89
N THR A 420 -11.09 12.80 -22.05
CA THR A 420 -12.07 13.46 -22.91
C THR A 420 -12.16 12.80 -24.28
N GLU A 421 -13.34 12.90 -24.92
CA GLU A 421 -13.55 12.41 -26.29
C GLU A 421 -12.60 13.09 -27.29
N GLN A 422 -12.25 14.36 -27.06
CA GLN A 422 -11.32 15.10 -27.92
C GLN A 422 -9.89 14.55 -27.81
N ASP A 423 -9.44 14.22 -26.60
CA ASP A 423 -8.15 13.60 -26.37
C ASP A 423 -8.09 12.19 -26.96
N ALA A 424 -9.16 11.42 -26.79
CA ALA A 424 -9.28 10.10 -27.40
C ALA A 424 -9.21 10.17 -28.93
N TRP A 425 -9.88 11.15 -29.57
CA TRP A 425 -9.78 11.37 -31.02
C TRP A 425 -8.37 11.81 -31.45
N LYS A 426 -7.70 12.64 -30.64
CA LYS A 426 -6.30 13.04 -30.89
C LYS A 426 -5.37 11.83 -30.84
N TRP A 427 -5.59 10.91 -29.90
CA TRP A 427 -4.83 9.67 -29.79
C TRP A 427 -5.16 8.70 -30.93
N MET A 428 -6.42 8.62 -31.37
CA MET A 428 -6.84 7.78 -32.50
C MET A 428 -6.14 8.14 -33.83
N LYS A 429 -5.63 9.38 -33.98
CA LYS A 429 -4.81 9.76 -35.13
C LYS A 429 -3.49 8.97 -35.22
N SER A 430 -3.06 8.31 -34.14
CA SER A 430 -1.91 7.39 -34.14
C SER A 430 -2.20 6.04 -34.80
N PHE A 431 -3.47 5.69 -35.02
CA PHE A 431 -3.83 4.43 -35.65
C PHE A 431 -3.38 4.48 -37.11
N PRO A 432 -2.71 3.44 -37.64
CA PRO A 432 -2.31 3.35 -39.05
C PRO A 432 -3.48 2.98 -39.96
N LEU A 433 -4.60 3.67 -39.79
CA LEU A 433 -5.81 3.53 -40.57
C LEU A 433 -6.04 4.82 -41.38
N ASN A 434 -6.63 4.68 -42.56
CA ASN A 434 -6.98 5.85 -43.35
C ASN A 434 -8.03 6.73 -42.63
N ARG A 435 -8.09 8.02 -42.99
CA ARG A 435 -8.99 9.00 -42.33
C ARG A 435 -10.47 8.56 -42.38
N SER A 436 -10.89 7.96 -43.49
CA SER A 436 -12.27 7.50 -43.68
C SER A 436 -12.61 6.38 -42.69
N ARG A 437 -11.76 5.35 -42.60
CA ARG A 437 -11.93 4.20 -41.70
C ARG A 437 -11.90 4.61 -40.23
N ARG A 438 -11.01 5.56 -39.85
CA ARG A 438 -11.01 6.12 -38.48
C ARG A 438 -12.33 6.80 -38.15
N ARG A 439 -12.89 7.59 -39.07
CA ARG A 439 -14.21 8.24 -38.88
C ARG A 439 -15.35 7.23 -38.83
N GLN A 440 -15.35 6.24 -39.73
CA GLN A 440 -16.33 5.16 -39.75
C GLN A 440 -16.33 4.40 -38.41
N LEU A 441 -15.15 4.04 -37.90
CA LEU A 441 -15.01 3.37 -36.61
C LEU A 441 -15.44 4.25 -35.45
N TRP A 442 -15.10 5.55 -35.47
CA TRP A 442 -15.53 6.50 -34.43
C TRP A 442 -17.05 6.67 -34.36
N GLN A 443 -17.71 6.63 -35.52
CA GLN A 443 -19.16 6.67 -35.64
C GLN A 443 -19.82 5.34 -35.25
N ALA A 444 -19.11 4.22 -35.42
CA ALA A 444 -19.58 2.92 -34.96
C ALA A 444 -19.67 2.94 -33.42
N GLN A 445 -20.89 2.80 -32.89
CA GLN A 445 -21.17 2.69 -31.45
C GLN A 445 -20.85 1.29 -30.91
N GLN A 446 -20.56 0.34 -31.79
CA GLN A 446 -20.21 -1.05 -31.47
C GLN A 446 -18.93 -1.42 -32.20
N TRP A 447 -17.92 -1.83 -31.43
CA TRP A 447 -16.60 -2.20 -31.91
C TRP A 447 -16.38 -3.68 -31.64
N THR A 448 -15.88 -4.36 -32.67
CA THR A 448 -15.44 -5.76 -32.63
C THR A 448 -13.92 -5.77 -32.78
N VAL A 449 -13.20 -6.05 -31.71
CA VAL A 449 -11.74 -5.99 -31.69
C VAL A 449 -11.16 -7.39 -31.92
N HIS A 450 -10.51 -7.56 -33.07
CA HIS A 450 -9.78 -8.78 -33.43
C HIS A 450 -8.28 -8.55 -33.22
N LEU A 451 -7.75 -9.10 -32.12
CA LEU A 451 -6.34 -9.02 -31.76
C LEU A 451 -5.55 -10.18 -32.38
N PHE A 452 -4.34 -9.89 -32.83
CA PHE A 452 -3.42 -10.87 -33.42
C PHE A 452 -3.99 -11.51 -34.69
N SER A 453 -4.61 -10.68 -35.54
CA SER A 453 -5.36 -11.11 -36.72
C SER A 453 -4.53 -11.72 -37.87
N GLY A 454 -3.19 -11.65 -37.79
CA GLY A 454 -2.28 -12.01 -38.86
C GLY A 454 -2.42 -11.09 -40.08
N ASN A 455 -2.10 -11.63 -41.27
CA ASN A 455 -2.21 -10.90 -42.55
C ASN A 455 -3.66 -10.82 -43.09
N GLY A 456 -4.64 -11.40 -42.38
CA GLY A 456 -6.01 -11.54 -42.86
C GLY A 456 -6.16 -12.61 -43.95
N VAL A 457 -7.40 -12.99 -44.23
CA VAL A 457 -7.74 -14.00 -45.25
C VAL A 457 -8.63 -13.35 -46.32
N LYS A 458 -8.60 -13.87 -47.56
CA LYS A 458 -9.57 -13.51 -48.60
C LYS A 458 -10.97 -13.98 -48.18
N ASN A 459 -12.02 -13.19 -48.48
CA ASN A 459 -13.42 -13.47 -48.12
C ASN A 459 -13.62 -13.89 -46.65
N ASP A 460 -13.03 -13.12 -45.74
CA ASP A 460 -13.11 -13.40 -44.31
C ASP A 460 -14.49 -13.04 -43.74
N PRO A 461 -15.26 -14.02 -43.21
CA PRO A 461 -16.62 -13.79 -42.70
C PRO A 461 -16.65 -12.84 -41.50
N LEU A 462 -15.52 -12.64 -40.83
CA LEU A 462 -15.40 -11.67 -39.75
C LEU A 462 -15.56 -10.22 -40.23
N ARG A 463 -15.35 -9.92 -41.53
CA ARG A 463 -15.43 -8.55 -42.08
C ARG A 463 -16.84 -7.97 -42.09
N ASP A 464 -17.85 -8.84 -42.00
CA ASP A 464 -19.25 -8.44 -41.92
C ASP A 464 -19.66 -8.02 -40.50
N LEU A 465 -18.77 -8.21 -39.51
CA LEU A 465 -19.01 -7.79 -38.14
C LEU A 465 -18.99 -6.26 -37.98
N PRO A 466 -19.91 -5.71 -37.18
CA PRO A 466 -19.99 -4.27 -36.95
C PRO A 466 -18.74 -3.75 -36.25
N GLY A 467 -18.21 -2.64 -36.77
CA GLY A 467 -17.05 -1.94 -36.20
C GLY A 467 -15.80 -2.81 -36.05
N LEU A 468 -15.56 -3.76 -36.98
CA LEU A 468 -14.37 -4.61 -36.94
C LEU A 468 -13.07 -3.79 -36.95
N LEU A 469 -12.26 -4.00 -35.93
CA LEU A 469 -10.93 -3.45 -35.74
C LEU A 469 -9.92 -4.59 -35.62
N GLU A 470 -9.11 -4.78 -36.67
CA GLU A 470 -8.08 -5.81 -36.70
C GLU A 470 -6.71 -5.22 -36.33
N ILE A 471 -6.08 -5.78 -35.31
CA ILE A 471 -4.80 -5.32 -34.76
C ILE A 471 -3.79 -6.46 -34.86
N ASP A 472 -2.65 -6.21 -35.50
CA ASP A 472 -1.55 -7.17 -35.59
C ASP A 472 -0.24 -6.46 -35.96
N SER A 473 0.88 -6.87 -35.37
CA SER A 473 2.20 -6.33 -35.70
C SER A 473 2.56 -6.51 -37.18
N LYS A 474 2.09 -7.59 -37.83
CA LYS A 474 2.21 -7.82 -39.28
C LYS A 474 1.46 -6.78 -40.11
N LYS A 475 0.41 -6.15 -39.56
CA LYS A 475 -0.34 -5.03 -40.17
C LYS A 475 0.26 -3.65 -39.85
N GLY A 476 1.40 -3.61 -39.15
CA GLY A 476 2.14 -2.38 -38.85
C GLY A 476 1.78 -1.70 -37.51
N TRP A 477 1.03 -2.37 -36.63
CA TRP A 477 0.65 -1.83 -35.31
C TRP A 477 0.17 -2.90 -34.33
N ASP A 478 0.51 -2.74 -33.07
CA ASP A 478 0.15 -3.69 -32.01
C ASP A 478 -0.30 -2.97 -30.72
N LEU A 479 -0.61 -3.76 -29.69
CA LEU A 479 -1.01 -3.27 -28.37
C LEU A 479 0.13 -2.65 -27.54
N LYS A 480 1.37 -2.64 -28.06
CA LYS A 480 2.49 -2.02 -27.33
C LYS A 480 2.43 -0.51 -27.41
N ASN A 481 1.82 0.03 -28.47
CA ASN A 481 1.62 1.46 -28.58
C ASN A 481 0.57 1.92 -27.55
N GLU A 482 1.02 2.65 -26.53
CA GLU A 482 0.20 3.12 -25.42
C GLU A 482 -0.98 3.98 -25.87
N LYS A 483 -0.84 4.76 -26.95
CA LYS A 483 -1.95 5.57 -27.47
C LYS A 483 -3.02 4.71 -28.12
N ILE A 484 -2.62 3.68 -28.85
CA ILE A 484 -3.56 2.71 -29.44
C ILE A 484 -4.29 1.99 -28.32
N TYR A 485 -3.54 1.50 -27.33
CA TYR A 485 -4.07 0.76 -26.21
C TYR A 485 -4.98 1.61 -25.29
N GLY A 486 -4.58 2.84 -24.99
CA GLY A 486 -5.39 3.79 -24.22
C GLY A 486 -6.70 4.16 -24.91
N VAL A 487 -6.71 4.28 -26.25
CA VAL A 487 -7.97 4.48 -27.01
C VAL A 487 -8.87 3.25 -26.93
N LEU A 488 -8.31 2.03 -26.89
CA LEU A 488 -9.11 0.82 -26.68
C LEU A 488 -9.71 0.78 -25.28
N PHE A 489 -8.97 1.17 -24.23
CA PHE A 489 -9.55 1.31 -22.89
C PHE A 489 -10.61 2.40 -22.81
N TRP A 490 -10.41 3.52 -23.48
CA TRP A 490 -11.45 4.54 -23.59
C TRP A 490 -12.70 3.99 -24.28
N ALA A 491 -12.54 3.26 -25.38
CA ALA A 491 -13.67 2.64 -26.07
C ALA A 491 -14.36 1.55 -25.22
N ALA A 492 -13.61 0.80 -24.39
CA ALA A 492 -14.17 -0.13 -23.41
C ALA A 492 -14.94 0.61 -22.31
N LYS A 493 -14.37 1.70 -21.77
CA LYS A 493 -15.00 2.59 -20.77
C LYS A 493 -16.32 3.18 -21.26
N GLU A 494 -16.36 3.62 -22.50
CA GLU A 494 -17.57 4.15 -23.15
C GLU A 494 -18.55 3.02 -23.56
N GLY A 495 -18.25 1.76 -23.25
CA GLY A 495 -19.09 0.60 -23.58
C GLY A 495 -19.21 0.31 -25.08
N ARG A 496 -18.30 0.87 -25.90
CA ARG A 496 -18.30 0.72 -27.37
C ARG A 496 -17.73 -0.62 -27.80
N ILE A 497 -16.75 -1.17 -27.07
CA ILE A 497 -16.21 -2.50 -27.35
C ILE A 497 -17.22 -3.56 -26.87
N LYS A 498 -17.76 -4.36 -27.80
CA LYS A 498 -18.70 -5.44 -27.50
C LYS A 498 -18.06 -6.82 -27.56
N HIS A 499 -17.06 -6.97 -28.43
CA HIS A 499 -16.38 -8.24 -28.62
C HIS A 499 -14.87 -8.01 -28.67
N VAL A 500 -14.13 -8.79 -27.88
CA VAL A 500 -12.67 -8.88 -27.97
C VAL A 500 -12.33 -10.36 -28.16
N PHE A 501 -11.65 -10.67 -29.25
CA PHE A 501 -11.15 -12.02 -29.51
C PHE A 501 -9.78 -11.96 -30.17
N GLY A 502 -8.99 -13.02 -30.00
CA GLY A 502 -7.64 -13.07 -30.53
C GLY A 502 -6.88 -14.31 -30.10
N GLY A 503 -5.81 -14.60 -30.82
CA GLY A 503 -4.86 -15.67 -30.48
C GLY A 503 -3.52 -15.04 -30.22
N PRO A 504 -3.14 -14.72 -28.96
CA PRO A 504 -1.84 -14.12 -28.70
C PRO A 504 -0.74 -15.03 -29.24
N PRO A 505 0.39 -14.46 -29.71
CA PRO A 505 1.47 -15.28 -30.21
C PRO A 505 1.89 -16.28 -29.14
N GLY A 506 1.97 -17.55 -29.52
CA GLY A 506 2.27 -18.67 -28.61
C GLY A 506 3.43 -19.52 -29.11
N ALA A 507 4.24 -18.99 -30.03
CA ALA A 507 5.31 -19.75 -30.69
C ALA A 507 6.40 -20.20 -29.70
N ILE A 508 6.53 -19.53 -28.55
CA ILE A 508 7.47 -19.90 -27.49
C ILE A 508 6.89 -20.86 -26.43
N TYR A 509 5.58 -21.09 -26.44
CA TYR A 509 4.92 -22.18 -25.70
C TYR A 509 4.85 -23.48 -26.54
N SER A 510 5.44 -23.46 -27.75
CA SER A 510 5.38 -24.58 -28.67
C SER A 510 6.16 -25.79 -28.16
N PRO A 511 5.54 -27.00 -28.19
CA PRO A 511 6.25 -28.26 -27.93
C PRO A 511 7.44 -28.51 -28.86
N LEU A 512 7.46 -27.88 -30.04
CA LEU A 512 8.55 -28.00 -31.01
C LEU A 512 9.89 -27.42 -30.52
N ARG A 513 9.89 -26.73 -29.37
CA ARG A 513 11.10 -26.23 -28.71
C ARG A 513 11.70 -27.22 -27.69
N PHE A 514 11.02 -28.34 -27.45
CA PHE A 514 11.57 -29.44 -26.67
C PHE A 514 12.65 -30.16 -27.49
N ARG A 515 13.88 -30.21 -26.97
CA ARG A 515 14.97 -30.98 -27.57
C ARG A 515 15.22 -32.24 -26.74
N GLN A 516 15.35 -33.38 -27.39
CA GLN A 516 16.04 -34.53 -26.80
C GLN A 516 17.55 -34.42 -27.07
N ASN A 517 18.37 -35.08 -26.24
CA ASN A 517 19.83 -34.98 -26.31
C ASN A 517 20.35 -35.21 -27.74
N GLY A 518 21.00 -34.19 -28.32
CA GLY A 518 21.62 -34.26 -29.65
C GLY A 518 20.80 -33.70 -30.82
N GLU A 519 19.57 -33.23 -30.61
CA GLU A 519 18.72 -32.71 -31.70
C GLU A 519 19.01 -31.23 -32.05
N SER A 520 18.97 -30.92 -33.36
CA SER A 520 19.02 -29.55 -33.88
C SER A 520 17.60 -28.95 -33.98
N GLY A 521 17.40 -27.77 -33.41
CA GLY A 521 16.10 -27.08 -33.37
C GLY A 521 16.08 -25.91 -32.39
N PRO A 522 15.06 -25.05 -32.33
CA PRO A 522 15.02 -23.96 -31.33
C PRO A 522 14.94 -24.53 -29.90
N ARG A 523 15.73 -23.99 -28.97
CA ARG A 523 15.77 -24.46 -27.57
C ARG A 523 14.54 -24.00 -26.77
N ALA A 524 14.26 -24.67 -25.66
CA ALA A 524 13.24 -24.26 -24.70
C ALA A 524 13.62 -22.93 -24.03
N VAL A 525 12.63 -22.04 -23.87
CA VAL A 525 12.80 -20.69 -23.30
C VAL A 525 11.97 -20.46 -22.04
N ARG A 526 11.23 -21.48 -21.59
CA ARG A 526 10.36 -21.52 -20.41
C ARG A 526 10.44 -22.91 -19.78
N SER A 527 10.07 -23.03 -18.50
CA SER A 527 9.91 -24.32 -17.81
C SER A 527 8.62 -24.34 -17.00
N MET A 528 8.27 -25.51 -16.45
CA MET A 528 7.12 -25.63 -15.54
C MET A 528 7.24 -24.74 -14.29
N HIS A 529 8.46 -24.48 -13.82
CA HIS A 529 8.72 -23.64 -12.64
C HIS A 529 8.98 -22.17 -13.00
N GLU A 530 9.36 -21.90 -14.25
CA GLU A 530 9.60 -20.55 -14.78
C GLU A 530 8.72 -20.30 -16.02
N PRO A 531 7.40 -20.18 -15.82
CA PRO A 531 6.44 -20.10 -16.92
C PRO A 531 6.57 -18.80 -17.72
N TRP A 532 7.23 -17.77 -17.18
CA TRP A 532 7.31 -16.42 -17.75
C TRP A 532 8.62 -16.13 -18.49
N GLY A 533 9.53 -17.10 -18.55
CA GLY A 533 10.87 -16.95 -19.11
C GLY A 533 11.92 -17.54 -18.17
N LEU A 534 12.89 -18.27 -18.70
CA LEU A 534 14.02 -18.77 -17.91
C LEU A 534 14.87 -17.62 -17.37
N LYS A 535 15.24 -17.64 -16.09
CA LYS A 535 16.04 -16.56 -15.50
C LYS A 535 17.47 -16.51 -16.01
N GLU A 536 18.03 -17.65 -16.36
CA GLU A 536 19.41 -17.78 -16.81
C GLU A 536 19.52 -18.43 -18.18
N GLY A 537 20.55 -18.00 -18.91
CA GLY A 537 20.94 -18.61 -20.18
C GLY A 537 20.11 -18.21 -21.39
N LEU A 538 19.10 -17.32 -21.30
CA LEU A 538 18.40 -16.75 -22.47
C LEU A 538 19.31 -15.82 -23.28
N GLY A 539 19.27 -15.97 -24.61
CA GLY A 539 19.83 -14.97 -25.52
C GLY A 539 18.93 -13.74 -25.59
N VAL A 540 19.49 -12.59 -25.94
CA VAL A 540 18.79 -11.29 -26.00
C VAL A 540 17.54 -11.34 -26.89
N GLU A 541 17.60 -12.06 -28.01
CA GLU A 541 16.46 -12.21 -28.93
C GLU A 541 15.33 -13.05 -28.34
N ASP A 542 15.66 -14.18 -27.70
CA ASP A 542 14.66 -15.05 -27.06
C ASP A 542 14.03 -14.35 -25.84
N GLU A 543 14.81 -13.58 -25.08
CA GLU A 543 14.32 -12.78 -23.97
C GLU A 543 13.34 -11.71 -24.44
N ALA A 544 13.68 -10.97 -25.51
CA ALA A 544 12.79 -9.98 -26.10
C ALA A 544 11.49 -10.62 -26.63
N ARG A 545 11.58 -11.80 -27.27
CA ARG A 545 10.39 -12.55 -27.72
C ARG A 545 9.52 -12.98 -26.56
N VAL A 546 10.10 -13.53 -25.50
CA VAL A 546 9.39 -13.94 -24.27
C VAL A 546 8.63 -12.76 -23.66
N ARG A 547 9.30 -11.62 -23.51
CA ARG A 547 8.71 -10.39 -22.97
C ARG A 547 7.57 -9.86 -23.84
N ASN A 548 7.75 -9.91 -25.16
CA ASN A 548 6.74 -9.44 -26.12
C ASN A 548 5.47 -10.31 -26.10
N GLU A 549 5.61 -11.64 -26.05
CA GLU A 549 4.46 -12.56 -25.99
C GLU A 549 3.74 -12.49 -24.63
N ASN A 550 4.48 -12.32 -23.51
CA ASN A 550 3.88 -12.06 -22.18
C ASN A 550 2.99 -10.81 -22.21
N GLN A 551 3.53 -9.68 -22.68
CA GLN A 551 2.77 -8.43 -22.75
C GLN A 551 1.55 -8.54 -23.66
N ALA A 552 1.67 -9.23 -24.81
CA ALA A 552 0.56 -9.46 -25.72
C ALA A 552 -0.59 -10.21 -25.03
N LEU A 553 -0.28 -11.29 -24.31
CA LEU A 553 -1.25 -12.08 -23.56
C LEU A 553 -1.93 -11.24 -22.45
N PHE A 554 -1.14 -10.59 -21.60
CA PHE A 554 -1.67 -9.84 -20.46
C PHE A 554 -2.52 -8.65 -20.90
N LYS A 555 -2.06 -7.91 -21.92
CA LYS A 555 -2.81 -6.77 -22.46
C LYS A 555 -4.13 -7.19 -23.11
N MET A 556 -4.16 -8.33 -23.79
CA MET A 556 -5.38 -8.88 -24.36
C MET A 556 -6.39 -9.24 -23.27
N ILE A 557 -5.97 -9.99 -22.25
CA ILE A 557 -6.84 -10.42 -21.15
C ILE A 557 -7.35 -9.22 -20.36
N TRP A 558 -6.48 -8.25 -20.07
CA TRP A 558 -6.87 -7.05 -19.35
C TRP A 558 -7.83 -6.16 -20.14
N LEU A 559 -7.65 -6.03 -21.46
CA LEU A 559 -8.59 -5.32 -22.31
C LEU A 559 -9.96 -6.00 -22.35
N TRP A 560 -9.97 -7.33 -22.47
CA TRP A 560 -11.21 -8.10 -22.41
C TRP A 560 -11.92 -7.91 -21.07
N LEU A 561 -11.19 -7.97 -19.95
CA LEU A 561 -11.74 -7.72 -18.61
C LEU A 561 -12.35 -6.33 -18.46
N CYS A 562 -11.67 -5.29 -18.96
CA CYS A 562 -12.17 -3.93 -18.90
C CYS A 562 -13.43 -3.73 -19.78
N ALA A 563 -13.52 -4.45 -20.90
CA ALA A 563 -14.71 -4.45 -21.76
C ALA A 563 -15.87 -5.26 -21.14
N GLU A 564 -15.58 -6.42 -20.53
CA GLU A 564 -16.57 -7.27 -19.87
C GLU A 564 -17.09 -6.64 -18.58
N ALA A 565 -16.25 -5.92 -17.81
CA ALA A 565 -16.69 -5.22 -16.60
C ALA A 565 -17.83 -4.23 -16.85
N ALA A 566 -18.00 -3.77 -18.09
CA ALA A 566 -19.11 -2.93 -18.54
C ALA A 566 -20.40 -3.71 -18.89
N ILE A 567 -20.41 -5.05 -18.76
CA ILE A 567 -21.50 -5.97 -19.11
C ILE A 567 -21.74 -6.93 -17.91
N GLU A 568 -23.01 -7.18 -17.52
CA GLU A 568 -23.34 -8.13 -16.43
C GLU A 568 -23.41 -9.57 -16.97
N ASN A 569 -22.78 -10.57 -16.32
CA ASN A 569 -22.87 -11.99 -16.71
C ASN A 569 -22.57 -13.01 -15.59
N GLN A 570 -22.96 -14.29 -15.87
CA GLN A 570 -22.90 -15.52 -15.05
C GLN A 570 -21.77 -16.50 -15.46
N GLU A 571 -21.50 -17.51 -14.60
CA GLU A 571 -20.28 -18.37 -14.56
C GLU A 571 -20.41 -19.83 -15.10
N SER A 572 -19.32 -20.49 -15.56
CA SER A 572 -19.00 -21.95 -15.39
C SER A 572 -17.53 -22.33 -15.72
N GLY A 573 -16.96 -23.44 -15.19
CA GLY A 573 -15.52 -23.81 -15.32
C GLY A 573 -15.16 -25.20 -15.90
N GLY A 574 -13.86 -25.44 -16.22
CA GLY A 574 -13.30 -26.69 -16.77
C GLY A 574 -11.75 -26.83 -16.77
N ASP A 575 -11.21 -28.04 -17.02
CA ASP A 575 -9.83 -28.50 -16.70
C ASP A 575 -8.67 -28.04 -17.66
N PRO A 576 -7.52 -27.56 -17.14
CA PRO A 576 -6.32 -27.09 -17.85
C PRO A 576 -5.54 -28.04 -18.81
N LYS A 577 -5.46 -29.37 -18.60
CA LYS A 577 -4.30 -30.16 -19.13
C LYS A 577 -4.38 -30.75 -20.56
N LEU A 578 -5.49 -30.63 -21.30
CA LEU A 578 -5.66 -31.36 -22.57
C LEU A 578 -5.00 -30.72 -23.82
N CYS A 579 -4.36 -29.56 -23.72
CA CYS A 579 -4.02 -28.74 -24.90
C CYS A 579 -2.61 -28.98 -25.50
N MET A 580 -1.95 -30.08 -25.13
CA MET A 580 -0.63 -30.50 -25.64
C MET A 580 -0.72 -31.88 -26.32
N PRO A 581 0.02 -32.13 -27.42
CA PRO A 581 0.15 -33.46 -28.02
C PRO A 581 0.62 -34.51 -27.00
N GLU A 582 0.38 -35.79 -27.27
CA GLU A 582 0.89 -36.87 -26.43
C GLU A 582 2.41 -37.04 -26.66
N GLY A 583 3.20 -37.16 -25.59
CA GLY A 583 4.64 -37.40 -25.67
C GLY A 583 5.46 -36.85 -24.49
N PRO A 584 6.78 -37.10 -24.48
CA PRO A 584 7.70 -36.75 -23.38
C PRO A 584 7.85 -35.24 -23.14
N HIS A 585 7.45 -34.41 -24.10
CA HIS A 585 7.42 -32.95 -23.98
C HIS A 585 6.35 -32.46 -22.99
N ARG A 586 5.36 -33.28 -22.60
CA ARG A 586 4.32 -32.90 -21.61
C ARG A 586 4.87 -32.57 -20.23
N ASP A 587 5.93 -33.26 -19.82
CA ASP A 587 6.52 -33.07 -18.49
C ASP A 587 7.57 -31.95 -18.48
N ALA A 588 8.07 -31.55 -19.66
CA ALA A 588 9.16 -30.59 -19.80
C ALA A 588 8.72 -29.21 -20.30
N CYS A 589 7.63 -29.11 -21.07
CA CYS A 589 7.13 -27.84 -21.61
C CYS A 589 5.91 -27.35 -20.85
N VAL A 590 5.90 -26.05 -20.54
CA VAL A 590 4.75 -25.38 -19.95
C VAL A 590 3.74 -24.99 -21.03
N SER A 591 2.45 -25.20 -20.77
CA SER A 591 1.38 -24.64 -21.58
C SER A 591 0.89 -23.33 -20.97
N VAL A 592 0.51 -22.34 -21.79
CA VAL A 592 -0.13 -21.12 -21.26
C VAL A 592 -1.37 -21.46 -20.43
N TRP A 593 -2.12 -22.49 -20.85
CA TRP A 593 -3.33 -22.96 -20.17
C TRP A 593 -3.08 -23.62 -18.82
N SER A 594 -1.86 -24.12 -18.57
CA SER A 594 -1.46 -24.75 -17.32
C SER A 594 -0.81 -23.76 -16.33
N THR A 595 -0.67 -22.49 -16.72
CA THR A 595 -0.17 -21.46 -15.80
C THR A 595 -1.20 -21.17 -14.71
N GLU A 596 -0.72 -20.87 -13.51
CA GLU A 596 -1.58 -20.49 -12.38
C GLU A 596 -2.40 -19.23 -12.70
N PHE A 597 -1.82 -18.30 -13.47
CA PHE A 597 -2.52 -17.14 -14.04
C PHE A 597 -3.77 -17.55 -14.84
N MET A 598 -3.65 -18.44 -15.82
CA MET A 598 -4.80 -18.85 -16.64
C MET A 598 -5.80 -19.70 -15.86
N ARG A 599 -5.33 -20.58 -14.97
CA ARG A 599 -6.20 -21.42 -14.15
C ARG A 599 -7.11 -20.56 -13.26
N ARG A 600 -6.51 -19.60 -12.56
CA ARG A 600 -7.24 -18.63 -11.72
C ARG A 600 -8.15 -17.75 -12.55
N PHE A 601 -7.70 -17.24 -13.70
CA PHE A 601 -8.52 -16.41 -14.57
C PHE A 601 -9.80 -17.13 -15.04
N VAL A 602 -9.72 -18.41 -15.42
CA VAL A 602 -10.88 -19.22 -15.81
C VAL A 602 -11.83 -19.43 -14.64
N GLU A 603 -11.30 -19.72 -13.46
CA GLU A 603 -12.08 -19.89 -12.22
C GLU A 603 -12.84 -18.61 -11.86
N GLU A 604 -12.20 -17.44 -11.98
CA GLU A 604 -12.75 -16.14 -11.58
C GLU A 604 -13.75 -15.57 -12.61
N MET A 605 -13.54 -15.80 -13.90
CA MET A 605 -14.37 -15.19 -14.96
C MET A 605 -15.43 -16.13 -15.53
N GLY A 606 -15.49 -17.38 -15.06
CA GLY A 606 -16.49 -18.35 -15.49
C GLY A 606 -16.51 -18.62 -17.00
N MET A 607 -15.34 -18.51 -17.66
CA MET A 607 -15.22 -18.75 -19.09
C MET A 607 -15.22 -20.26 -19.41
N VAL A 608 -15.87 -20.62 -20.52
CA VAL A 608 -15.91 -22.01 -20.99
C VAL A 608 -14.70 -22.31 -21.87
N LYS A 609 -14.05 -23.44 -21.58
CA LYS A 609 -12.93 -23.95 -22.37
C LYS A 609 -13.41 -24.92 -23.45
N PHE A 610 -13.04 -24.65 -24.69
CA PHE A 610 -13.30 -25.51 -25.85
C PHE A 610 -12.01 -26.17 -26.31
N HIS A 611 -12.05 -27.47 -26.54
CA HIS A 611 -10.95 -28.25 -27.09
C HIS A 611 -11.38 -28.88 -28.42
N PHE A 612 -10.61 -28.67 -29.49
CA PHE A 612 -10.96 -29.17 -30.81
C PHE A 612 -9.72 -29.31 -31.70
N GLU A 613 -9.82 -30.11 -32.75
CA GLU A 613 -8.78 -30.23 -33.77
C GLU A 613 -9.12 -29.31 -34.95
N GLN A 614 -8.24 -28.35 -35.26
CA GLN A 614 -8.50 -27.36 -36.33
C GLN A 614 -8.75 -28.00 -37.70
N GLY A 615 -8.22 -29.21 -37.93
CA GLY A 615 -8.43 -29.94 -39.15
C GLY A 615 -9.89 -30.36 -39.38
N ALA A 616 -10.67 -30.59 -38.32
CA ALA A 616 -12.12 -30.82 -38.41
C ALA A 616 -12.89 -29.57 -38.89
N LEU A 617 -12.27 -28.39 -38.80
CA LEU A 617 -12.81 -27.10 -39.23
C LEU A 617 -12.18 -26.61 -40.55
N GLY A 618 -11.47 -27.50 -41.25
CA GLY A 618 -10.90 -27.23 -42.57
C GLY A 618 -9.42 -26.89 -42.59
N HIS A 619 -8.71 -26.85 -41.46
CA HIS A 619 -7.27 -26.57 -41.49
C HIS A 619 -6.48 -27.67 -42.22
N VAL A 620 -5.40 -27.32 -42.92
CA VAL A 620 -4.57 -28.30 -43.67
C VAL A 620 -4.03 -29.38 -42.73
N MET A 621 -3.52 -28.99 -41.56
CA MET A 621 -2.94 -29.89 -40.56
C MET A 621 -3.91 -30.24 -39.43
N ARG A 622 -3.78 -31.45 -38.88
CA ARG A 622 -4.42 -31.86 -37.62
C ARG A 622 -3.72 -31.17 -36.45
N ARG A 623 -4.32 -30.08 -35.94
CA ARG A 623 -3.77 -29.29 -34.83
C ARG A 623 -4.72 -29.29 -33.62
N PRO A 624 -4.37 -29.95 -32.51
CA PRO A 624 -5.07 -29.81 -31.24
C PRO A 624 -5.05 -28.34 -30.82
N THR A 625 -6.23 -27.77 -30.59
CA THR A 625 -6.43 -26.36 -30.30
C THR A 625 -7.38 -26.20 -29.13
N CYS A 626 -7.18 -25.10 -28.44
CA CYS A 626 -7.75 -24.80 -27.15
C CYS A 626 -8.13 -23.32 -27.19
N CYS A 627 -9.37 -22.99 -26.88
CA CYS A 627 -9.78 -21.59 -26.72
C CYS A 627 -10.70 -21.44 -25.49
N LEU A 628 -10.69 -20.23 -24.93
CA LEU A 628 -11.64 -19.82 -23.91
C LEU A 628 -12.66 -18.89 -24.55
N SER A 629 -13.94 -19.11 -24.25
CA SER A 629 -15.01 -18.25 -24.70
C SER A 629 -16.17 -18.25 -23.70
N ASN A 630 -16.78 -17.09 -23.53
CA ASN A 630 -18.11 -16.96 -22.93
C ASN A 630 -19.23 -17.10 -24.00
N LEU A 631 -18.88 -17.32 -25.27
CA LEU A 631 -19.83 -17.63 -26.34
C LEU A 631 -19.99 -19.15 -26.51
N GLY A 632 -21.20 -19.58 -26.85
CA GLY A 632 -21.50 -20.97 -27.17
C GLY A 632 -20.99 -21.36 -28.55
N LEU A 633 -19.74 -21.80 -28.67
CA LEU A 633 -19.14 -22.09 -29.98
C LEU A 633 -19.52 -23.46 -30.58
N GLY A 634 -20.02 -24.41 -29.78
CA GLY A 634 -20.47 -25.72 -30.30
C GLY A 634 -19.38 -26.62 -30.91
N ILE A 635 -18.09 -26.29 -30.72
CA ILE A 635 -16.94 -27.00 -31.33
C ILE A 635 -16.20 -27.95 -30.39
N ASN A 636 -16.61 -28.04 -29.12
CA ASN A 636 -15.88 -28.83 -28.14
C ASN A 636 -15.89 -30.33 -28.50
N GLY A 637 -14.72 -30.97 -28.46
CA GLY A 637 -14.53 -32.38 -28.78
C GLY A 637 -14.45 -32.70 -30.27
N LEU A 638 -14.50 -31.72 -31.19
CA LEU A 638 -14.34 -31.98 -32.62
C LEU A 638 -12.96 -32.59 -32.91
N LYS A 639 -12.94 -33.76 -33.54
CA LYS A 639 -11.73 -34.47 -33.95
C LYS A 639 -11.66 -34.58 -35.47
N ASP A 640 -10.45 -34.48 -36.00
CA ASP A 640 -10.17 -34.71 -37.40
C ASP A 640 -10.07 -36.22 -37.65
N SER A 641 -10.84 -36.71 -38.61
CA SER A 641 -10.82 -38.12 -39.03
C SER A 641 -9.57 -38.48 -39.85
N ARG A 642 -8.75 -37.51 -40.28
CA ARG A 642 -7.51 -37.74 -41.04
C ARG A 642 -6.40 -38.29 -40.15
N CYS A 643 -5.55 -39.15 -40.72
CA CYS A 643 -4.34 -39.64 -40.04
C CYS A 643 -3.35 -38.50 -39.77
N TRP A 644 -2.48 -38.67 -38.77
CA TRP A 644 -1.47 -37.67 -38.39
C TRP A 644 -0.39 -37.62 -39.49
N THR A 645 -0.60 -36.82 -40.53
CA THR A 645 0.39 -36.62 -41.59
C THR A 645 1.32 -35.47 -41.20
N SER A 646 2.53 -35.82 -40.79
CA SER A 646 3.64 -34.88 -40.70
C SER A 646 4.07 -34.54 -42.13
N LYS A 647 3.62 -33.38 -42.64
CA LYS A 647 3.94 -32.82 -43.96
C LYS A 647 3.42 -33.65 -45.15
N GLU A 648 2.23 -33.33 -45.62
CA GLU A 648 1.98 -33.44 -47.07
C GLU A 648 2.47 -32.12 -47.70
N ASP A 649 3.44 -32.24 -48.60
CA ASP A 649 3.94 -31.23 -49.55
C ASP A 649 4.46 -29.91 -48.99
N GLY A 650 5.68 -29.90 -48.45
CA GLY A 650 6.72 -28.84 -48.61
C GLY A 650 6.38 -27.34 -48.47
N GLN A 651 5.13 -26.94 -48.23
CA GLN A 651 4.64 -25.59 -48.13
C GLN A 651 4.69 -25.18 -46.66
N ASP A 652 5.29 -24.02 -46.42
CA ASP A 652 5.36 -23.39 -45.12
C ASP A 652 3.96 -22.83 -44.79
N VAL A 653 3.06 -23.68 -44.28
CA VAL A 653 1.68 -23.29 -43.97
C VAL A 653 1.70 -22.34 -42.78
N ASP A 654 1.19 -21.11 -42.95
CA ASP A 654 1.12 -20.12 -41.87
C ASP A 654 0.18 -20.60 -40.75
N GLN A 655 0.79 -21.14 -39.69
CA GLN A 655 0.10 -21.68 -38.51
C GLN A 655 -0.55 -20.59 -37.65
N THR A 656 -0.41 -19.30 -38.00
CA THR A 656 -1.05 -18.19 -37.28
C THR A 656 -2.48 -17.92 -37.77
N ILE A 657 -2.89 -18.50 -38.90
CA ILE A 657 -4.21 -18.27 -39.50
C ILE A 657 -5.23 -19.28 -38.98
N TRP A 658 -6.33 -18.79 -38.43
CA TRP A 658 -7.46 -19.65 -38.04
C TRP A 658 -8.18 -20.25 -39.24
N PRO A 659 -8.62 -21.52 -39.16
CA PRO A 659 -9.37 -22.15 -40.24
C PRO A 659 -10.71 -21.47 -40.48
N HIS A 660 -11.19 -21.54 -41.72
CA HIS A 660 -12.40 -20.84 -42.13
C HIS A 660 -13.64 -21.31 -41.37
N GLY A 661 -13.77 -22.62 -41.10
CA GLY A 661 -14.86 -23.15 -40.28
C GLY A 661 -14.90 -22.56 -38.86
N PHE A 662 -13.73 -22.25 -38.27
CA PHE A 662 -13.66 -21.57 -36.97
C PHE A 662 -14.09 -20.10 -37.07
N ARG A 663 -13.67 -19.39 -38.12
CA ARG A 663 -14.04 -17.98 -38.36
C ARG A 663 -15.55 -17.81 -38.58
N ILE A 664 -16.18 -18.71 -39.35
CA ILE A 664 -17.64 -18.75 -39.53
C ILE A 664 -18.34 -19.00 -38.18
N THR A 665 -17.85 -19.98 -37.42
CA THR A 665 -18.40 -20.30 -36.09
C THR A 665 -18.36 -19.09 -35.16
N LEU A 666 -17.26 -18.36 -35.17
CA LEU A 666 -17.10 -17.15 -34.35
C LEU A 666 -18.00 -16.00 -34.82
N ALA A 667 -18.08 -15.75 -36.13
CA ALA A 667 -18.95 -14.72 -36.70
C ALA A 667 -20.43 -14.99 -36.35
N ASP A 668 -20.88 -16.24 -36.54
CA ASP A 668 -22.26 -16.63 -36.23
C ASP A 668 -22.56 -16.49 -34.74
N ALA A 669 -21.66 -16.95 -33.87
CA ALA A 669 -21.83 -16.81 -32.42
C ALA A 669 -21.92 -15.34 -31.98
N ILE A 670 -21.17 -14.44 -32.63
CA ILE A 670 -21.25 -12.99 -32.38
C ILE A 670 -22.57 -12.41 -32.90
N HIS A 671 -23.03 -12.82 -34.08
CA HIS A 671 -24.33 -12.39 -34.62
C HIS A 671 -25.50 -12.89 -33.75
N GLU A 672 -25.45 -14.13 -33.29
CA GLU A 672 -26.43 -14.72 -32.36
C GLU A 672 -26.47 -13.96 -31.03
N TRP A 673 -25.29 -13.63 -30.48
CA TRP A 673 -25.18 -12.83 -29.26
C TRP A 673 -25.85 -11.45 -29.39
N ASN A 674 -25.66 -10.78 -30.53
CA ASN A 674 -26.29 -9.48 -30.79
C ASN A 674 -27.82 -9.55 -30.99
N ASN A 675 -28.37 -10.72 -31.34
CA ASN A 675 -29.78 -10.90 -31.65
C ASN A 675 -30.62 -11.46 -30.48
N ALA A 676 -30.02 -11.75 -29.32
CA ALA A 676 -30.66 -12.24 -28.09
C ALA A 676 -31.59 -13.48 -28.23
N LEU A 677 -31.53 -14.23 -29.34
CA LEU A 677 -32.42 -15.34 -29.66
C LEU A 677 -31.63 -16.64 -29.98
N ASN A 678 -31.88 -17.66 -29.15
CA ASN A 678 -31.76 -19.11 -29.35
C ASN A 678 -30.38 -19.82 -29.41
N ARG A 679 -30.19 -20.68 -28.38
CA ARG A 679 -29.50 -21.99 -28.27
C ARG A 679 -28.48 -22.39 -29.35
N VAL A 680 -27.23 -22.54 -28.89
CA VAL A 680 -26.15 -23.45 -29.35
C VAL A 680 -26.59 -24.41 -30.46
N VAL A 681 -26.30 -24.04 -31.72
CA VAL A 681 -26.36 -24.97 -32.85
C VAL A 681 -25.03 -25.72 -32.91
N VAL A 682 -25.06 -27.03 -32.66
CA VAL A 682 -23.90 -27.89 -32.92
C VAL A 682 -23.67 -27.92 -34.42
N LYS A 683 -22.60 -27.27 -34.89
CA LYS A 683 -22.25 -27.28 -36.32
C LYS A 683 -21.67 -28.62 -36.73
N LYS A 684 -22.17 -29.15 -37.85
CA LYS A 684 -21.71 -30.39 -38.47
C LYS A 684 -20.28 -30.20 -39.01
N ALA A 685 -19.43 -31.24 -38.91
CA ALA A 685 -18.09 -31.23 -39.49
C ALA A 685 -18.16 -30.90 -41.00
N MET A 686 -17.20 -30.10 -41.50
CA MET A 686 -17.18 -29.70 -42.91
C MET A 686 -17.11 -30.92 -43.83
N SER A 687 -17.86 -30.88 -44.93
CA SER A 687 -17.82 -31.90 -45.97
C SER A 687 -16.50 -31.86 -46.75
N LYS A 688 -16.12 -32.99 -47.37
CA LYS A 688 -14.92 -33.08 -48.21
C LYS A 688 -14.90 -32.05 -49.35
N THR A 689 -16.06 -31.68 -49.87
CA THR A 689 -16.23 -30.69 -50.95
C THR A 689 -15.88 -29.28 -50.47
N GLU A 690 -16.41 -28.85 -49.33
CA GLU A 690 -16.11 -27.54 -48.71
C GLU A 690 -14.62 -27.42 -48.33
N MET A 691 -14.00 -28.54 -47.94
CA MET A 691 -12.57 -28.60 -47.62
C MET A 691 -11.68 -28.41 -48.87
N VAL A 692 -12.10 -28.91 -50.03
CA VAL A 692 -11.38 -28.72 -51.31
C VAL A 692 -11.56 -27.29 -51.82
N GLU A 693 -12.76 -26.73 -51.71
CA GLU A 693 -13.03 -25.32 -52.03
C GLU A 693 -12.23 -24.36 -51.14
N TRP A 694 -12.09 -24.67 -49.85
CA TRP A 694 -11.25 -23.89 -48.94
C TRP A 694 -9.76 -23.92 -49.32
N LYS A 695 -9.22 -25.09 -49.70
CA LYS A 695 -7.82 -25.19 -50.16
C LYS A 695 -7.56 -24.29 -51.36
N ALA A 696 -8.50 -24.26 -52.31
CA ALA A 696 -8.42 -23.38 -53.49
C ALA A 696 -8.57 -21.88 -53.18
N HIS A 697 -9.01 -21.51 -51.97
CA HIS A 697 -9.20 -20.12 -51.54
C HIS A 697 -8.05 -19.58 -50.67
N VAL A 698 -7.27 -20.49 -50.08
CA VAL A 698 -6.12 -20.20 -49.20
C VAL A 698 -4.81 -20.15 -49.97
N GLU A 699 -4.68 -20.92 -51.06
CA GLU A 699 -3.67 -20.68 -52.10
C GLU A 699 -4.00 -19.41 -52.93
#